data_AF-A0A839APL0-F1
#
_entry.id   AF-A0A839APL0-F1
#
_cell.length_a   1.000
_cell.length_b   1.000
_cell.length_c   1.000
_cell.angle_alpha   90.00
_cell.angle_beta   90.00
_cell.angle_gamma   90.00
#
_symmetry.space_group_name_H-M   'P 1'
#
loop_
_entity.id
_entity.type
_entity.pdbx_description
1 polymer ?
#
loop_
_entity_poly.entity_id
_entity_poly.type
_entity_poly.pdbx_seq_one_letter_code
_entity_poly.pdbx_strand_id
1 'polypeptide(L)'
;MNTNSFQLRHIGPRTKDQKQMLETIKVDSLDQLIYETIPDDIRLKNELDLAPAMSEYEYLNHINELGAKNKVFKSYIGLGYHEAIVPSVIQRNILENPGWYTAYTPYQAEIAQGRLEALLNYQTMVCDLTGMELANASLLDEGTAAAEAMALLFDVRERAQKKAGVNKFFISEEILPQTLSVLQTRAIPIGIELVIGDHQDFDFSEEFFGAIVQYPGKHGQVYDYTEFVANCNEKNIKVAVAADILSLVKLKAPAEFGADVVVGTTQRFGIPLGYGGPHAGYFATKEKYKRSIPGRIIGVTKDVDGGRALRMALQTREQHIKREKATSNICTAQVLLAVMAGMYVVYHGKDGLQYITDKVHSAANTLAKALNDLGFKQTNSSYFDTLTINVEANVLKPVAEANGINFNYIDDNTVSISLNETVSLKEINAIVDCFEQAFNVQDITVTEFISEDVIPENAKRNTSFLDNEIFNTYQSETEMMRYIKKLERKDLALNHSMISLGSCTMKLNAASEMLPLSNPQWGNIHPFVPLNQAEGYQTVLKNLEHQLNVVTGFAGTSLQPNSGAQGEFAGLMTIRAYHEANGDANRNICLIPASAHGTNPASAVMAGMKVVVTKTDERGNIDVEDLRAKAELHKDNLAALMVTYPSTHGVYEKAIMEITQIIHDNGGQVYMDGANMNAQVGLTNPATIGADVCHLNLHKTFAIPHGGGGPGVGPICVAPQLVPFLPTNPVVATGGENAITAISAAPWGSALACLISYGYITMLGADGLTDSTKNAILNANYIKERLHGHYETLYSGEMNRAAHEMILDCREFKQNGIEVVDIAKRLMDYGFHAPTVSFPVAGTIMVEPTESESVAELDRFCDAMISIRKEISEATKEDANNPLKNAPHTQEMLTADEWNLPYTRKQAAFPLEYIADNKFWPSVRRVDDAFGDRNLICSCNPIEDYMDVEA
;
A
#
# COMPACT_ATOMS: atom_id res chain seq x y z
N MET A 1 -2.92 23.71 -29.80
CA MET A 1 -2.38 22.97 -28.64
C MET A 1 -1.14 22.23 -29.12
N ASN A 2 0.01 22.40 -28.46
CA ASN A 2 1.20 21.64 -28.81
C ASN A 2 0.98 20.17 -28.42
N THR A 3 0.82 19.28 -29.41
CA THR A 3 0.55 17.86 -29.16
C THR A 3 1.75 17.09 -28.62
N ASN A 4 2.94 17.71 -28.64
CA ASN A 4 4.17 17.08 -28.15
C ASN A 4 4.45 17.37 -26.67
N SER A 5 3.57 18.11 -25.98
CA SER A 5 3.78 18.53 -24.60
C SER A 5 2.77 17.86 -23.67
N PHE A 6 3.26 16.90 -22.86
CA PHE A 6 2.43 16.16 -21.91
C PHE A 6 1.90 17.05 -20.77
N GLN A 7 2.63 18.10 -20.35
CA GLN A 7 2.13 19.04 -19.34
C GLN A 7 0.77 19.68 -19.72
N LEU A 8 0.49 19.86 -21.02
CA LEU A 8 -0.81 20.35 -21.50
C LEU A 8 -1.92 19.29 -21.38
N ARG A 9 -1.62 18.04 -21.04
CA ARG A 9 -2.59 17.00 -20.69
C ARG A 9 -2.70 16.83 -19.18
N HIS A 10 -1.56 16.89 -18.49
CA HIS A 10 -1.46 16.71 -17.05
C HIS A 10 -2.01 17.88 -16.23
N ILE A 11 -1.78 19.11 -16.66
CA ILE A 11 -2.23 20.34 -15.97
C ILE A 11 -3.61 20.75 -16.51
N GLY A 12 -4.57 20.83 -15.59
CA GLY A 12 -5.98 21.13 -15.88
C GLY A 12 -6.20 22.56 -16.37
N PRO A 13 -5.83 23.60 -15.59
CA PRO A 13 -6.02 24.99 -15.97
C PRO A 13 -5.23 25.33 -17.25
N ARG A 14 -5.90 25.95 -18.23
CA ARG A 14 -5.20 26.42 -19.44
C ARG A 14 -4.62 27.80 -19.20
N THR A 15 -3.63 28.19 -20.00
CA THR A 15 -3.05 29.55 -19.96
C THR A 15 -4.10 30.66 -20.02
N LYS A 16 -5.19 30.46 -20.78
CA LYS A 16 -6.30 31.42 -20.86
C LYS A 16 -7.12 31.51 -19.56
N ASP A 17 -7.19 30.42 -18.80
CA ASP A 17 -7.98 30.33 -17.56
C ASP A 17 -7.16 30.90 -16.37
N GLN A 18 -5.84 30.71 -16.39
CA GLN A 18 -4.92 31.23 -15.36
C GLN A 18 -5.07 32.73 -15.14
N LYS A 19 -5.29 33.52 -16.20
CA LYS A 19 -5.50 34.97 -16.07
C LYS A 19 -6.68 35.30 -15.12
N GLN A 20 -7.82 34.63 -15.30
CA GLN A 20 -9.01 34.83 -14.47
C GLN A 20 -8.76 34.35 -13.03
N MET A 21 -8.03 33.26 -12.86
CA MET A 21 -7.68 32.74 -11.54
C MET A 21 -6.79 33.72 -10.77
N LEU A 22 -5.75 34.25 -11.44
CA LEU A 22 -4.83 35.23 -10.85
C LEU A 22 -5.56 36.54 -10.50
N GLU A 23 -6.47 37.01 -11.37
CA GLU A 23 -7.34 38.17 -11.08
C GLU A 23 -8.20 37.92 -9.83
N THR A 24 -8.80 36.73 -9.70
CA THR A 24 -9.55 36.32 -8.50
C THR A 24 -8.66 36.39 -7.25
N ILE A 25 -7.46 35.80 -7.31
CA ILE A 25 -6.47 35.72 -6.22
C ILE A 25 -5.83 37.09 -5.90
N LYS A 26 -6.05 38.09 -6.76
CA LYS A 26 -5.54 39.47 -6.67
C LYS A 26 -4.02 39.56 -6.83
N VAL A 27 -3.48 38.88 -7.84
CA VAL A 27 -2.07 38.93 -8.24
C VAL A 27 -1.94 39.09 -9.76
N ASP A 28 -0.85 39.67 -10.23
CA ASP A 28 -0.63 39.96 -11.65
C ASP A 28 0.01 38.77 -12.41
N SER A 29 0.64 37.84 -11.70
CA SER A 29 1.37 36.71 -12.31
C SER A 29 1.50 35.51 -11.38
N LEU A 30 1.78 34.35 -11.97
CA LEU A 30 2.12 33.15 -11.21
C LEU A 30 3.40 33.33 -10.39
N ASP A 31 4.39 34.04 -10.93
CA ASP A 31 5.63 34.31 -10.20
C ASP A 31 5.40 35.17 -8.96
N GLN A 32 4.49 36.15 -9.03
CA GLN A 32 4.05 36.90 -7.85
C GLN A 32 3.38 35.98 -6.83
N LEU A 33 2.48 35.09 -7.26
CA LEU A 33 1.84 34.14 -6.34
C LEU A 33 2.90 33.28 -5.62
N ILE A 34 3.86 32.73 -6.36
CA ILE A 34 4.93 31.91 -5.75
C ILE A 34 5.81 32.72 -4.80
N TYR A 35 6.17 33.95 -5.17
CA TYR A 35 6.90 34.87 -4.29
C TYR A 35 6.15 35.15 -2.98
N GLU A 36 4.83 35.35 -3.05
CA GLU A 36 3.99 35.57 -1.86
C GLU A 36 3.73 34.28 -1.05
N THR A 37 4.07 33.11 -1.58
CA THR A 37 3.75 31.81 -0.96
C THR A 37 4.98 31.16 -0.32
N ILE A 38 6.12 31.18 -0.99
CA ILE A 38 7.32 30.43 -0.58
C ILE A 38 8.39 31.40 -0.06
N PRO A 39 8.93 31.19 1.16
CA PRO A 39 10.04 32.00 1.68
C PRO A 39 11.25 32.05 0.74
N ASP A 40 11.83 33.24 0.55
CA ASP A 40 12.90 33.47 -0.44
C ASP A 40 14.18 32.68 -0.17
N ASP A 41 14.49 32.40 1.09
CA ASP A 41 15.72 31.74 1.55
C ASP A 41 15.78 30.24 1.20
N ILE A 42 14.64 29.62 0.95
CA ILE A 42 14.53 28.19 0.62
C ILE A 42 14.28 27.93 -0.87
N ARG A 43 14.18 28.95 -1.71
CA ARG A 43 13.91 28.78 -3.15
C ARG A 43 15.13 28.23 -3.86
N LEU A 44 14.90 27.32 -4.82
CA LEU A 44 15.96 26.83 -5.69
C LEU A 44 16.57 28.00 -6.49
N LYS A 45 17.90 28.02 -6.55
CA LYS A 45 18.65 29.04 -7.29
C LYS A 45 18.84 28.68 -8.76
N ASN A 46 18.76 27.39 -9.07
CA ASN A 46 18.90 26.84 -10.41
C ASN A 46 17.70 25.94 -10.70
N GLU A 47 17.37 25.78 -11.98
CA GLU A 47 16.38 24.81 -12.44
C GLU A 47 16.84 23.38 -12.16
N LEU A 48 15.90 22.44 -12.20
CA LEU A 48 16.20 21.02 -12.04
C LEU A 48 17.03 20.52 -13.23
N ASP A 49 18.16 19.87 -12.95
CA ASP A 49 19.01 19.24 -13.96
C ASP A 49 18.47 17.88 -14.38
N LEU A 50 17.39 17.90 -15.18
CA LEU A 50 16.72 16.72 -15.71
C LEU A 50 16.84 16.67 -17.24
N ALA A 51 16.72 15.46 -17.79
CA ALA A 51 16.62 15.29 -19.24
C ALA A 51 15.42 16.07 -19.82
N PRO A 52 15.49 16.52 -21.08
CA PRO A 52 14.37 17.17 -21.75
C PRO A 52 13.10 16.30 -21.72
N ALA A 53 11.95 16.96 -21.58
CA ALA A 53 10.65 16.31 -21.55
C ALA A 53 10.38 15.52 -22.85
N MET A 54 9.85 14.30 -22.72
CA MET A 54 9.35 13.50 -23.84
C MET A 54 7.86 13.75 -24.08
N SER A 55 7.43 13.70 -25.34
CA SER A 55 6.00 13.53 -25.64
C SER A 55 5.49 12.15 -25.20
N GLU A 56 4.17 12.00 -25.07
CA GLU A 56 3.56 10.70 -24.74
C GLU A 56 3.97 9.60 -25.74
N TYR A 57 4.05 9.95 -27.03
CA TYR A 57 4.45 8.99 -28.07
C TYR A 57 5.93 8.59 -27.96
N GLU A 58 6.82 9.54 -27.71
CA GLU A 58 8.25 9.25 -27.51
C GLU A 58 8.47 8.39 -26.27
N TYR A 59 7.78 8.69 -25.17
CA TYR A 59 7.84 7.87 -23.95
C TYR A 59 7.38 6.43 -24.20
N LEU A 60 6.27 6.22 -24.91
CA LEU A 60 5.78 4.87 -25.20
C LEU A 60 6.76 4.07 -26.08
N ASN A 61 7.45 4.70 -27.04
CA ASN A 61 8.50 4.04 -27.80
C ASN A 61 9.71 3.72 -26.89
N HIS A 62 10.15 4.70 -26.11
CA HIS A 62 11.28 4.57 -25.19
C HIS A 62 11.08 3.45 -24.17
N ILE A 63 9.92 3.39 -23.50
CA ILE A 63 9.65 2.37 -22.49
C ILE A 63 9.51 0.97 -23.10
N ASN A 64 9.05 0.86 -24.35
CA ASN A 64 9.04 -0.42 -25.08
C ASN A 64 10.45 -0.86 -25.48
N GLU A 65 11.31 0.07 -25.91
CA GLU A 65 12.73 -0.23 -26.20
C GLU A 65 13.49 -0.68 -24.94
N LEU A 66 13.21 -0.08 -23.79
CA LEU A 66 13.77 -0.53 -22.51
C LEU A 66 13.21 -1.89 -22.07
N GLY A 67 11.90 -2.11 -22.24
CA GLY A 67 11.25 -3.39 -21.93
C GLY A 67 11.87 -4.53 -22.73
N ALA A 68 12.20 -4.30 -24.00
CA ALA A 68 12.81 -5.30 -24.88
C ALA A 68 14.23 -5.75 -24.44
N LYS A 69 14.87 -5.03 -23.51
CA LYS A 69 16.16 -5.43 -22.91
C LYS A 69 15.99 -6.43 -21.77
N ASN A 70 14.78 -6.57 -21.22
CA ASN A 70 14.49 -7.63 -20.24
C ASN A 70 14.36 -8.97 -20.96
N LYS A 71 14.91 -10.03 -20.36
CA LYS A 71 14.80 -11.40 -20.84
C LYS A 71 13.73 -12.10 -20.03
N VAL A 72 12.57 -12.31 -20.64
CA VAL A 72 11.44 -13.00 -20.01
C VAL A 72 11.68 -14.51 -20.04
N PHE A 73 12.44 -14.99 -19.06
CA PHE A 73 12.72 -16.42 -18.86
C PHE A 73 11.61 -17.12 -18.09
N LYS A 74 11.45 -18.41 -18.34
CA LYS A 74 10.61 -19.27 -17.49
C LYS A 74 11.32 -19.49 -16.16
N SER A 75 10.81 -18.86 -15.11
CA SER A 75 11.47 -18.81 -13.81
C SER A 75 10.76 -19.72 -12.81
N TYR A 76 11.46 -20.76 -12.37
CA TYR A 76 11.02 -21.73 -11.36
C TYR A 76 11.82 -21.57 -10.06
N ILE A 77 12.17 -20.33 -9.72
CA ILE A 77 12.94 -19.99 -8.52
C ILE A 77 12.09 -20.17 -7.26
N GLY A 78 10.81 -19.80 -7.30
CA GLY A 78 9.92 -19.88 -6.15
C GLY A 78 10.21 -18.77 -5.14
N LEU A 79 10.52 -19.15 -3.90
CA LEU A 79 10.78 -18.20 -2.81
C LEU A 79 9.66 -17.16 -2.64
N GLY A 80 8.40 -17.60 -2.74
CA GLY A 80 7.21 -16.77 -2.55
C GLY A 80 6.69 -16.06 -3.81
N TYR A 81 7.34 -16.24 -4.96
CA TYR A 81 6.92 -15.65 -6.23
C TYR A 81 6.76 -16.72 -7.32
N HIS A 82 5.57 -16.81 -7.89
CA HIS A 82 5.20 -17.85 -8.87
C HIS A 82 4.54 -17.19 -10.08
N GLU A 83 4.98 -17.54 -11.30
CA GLU A 83 4.35 -17.02 -12.52
C GLU A 83 2.85 -17.35 -12.51
N ALA A 84 2.00 -16.34 -12.73
CA ALA A 84 0.56 -16.47 -12.69
C ALA A 84 -0.06 -16.05 -14.04
N ILE A 85 -1.17 -16.68 -14.38
CA ILE A 85 -2.08 -16.33 -15.47
C ILE A 85 -3.02 -15.27 -14.91
N VAL A 86 -2.80 -14.01 -15.30
CA VAL A 86 -3.74 -12.92 -15.02
C VAL A 86 -4.95 -13.08 -15.95
N PRO A 87 -6.18 -13.34 -15.45
CA PRO A 87 -7.35 -13.45 -16.31
C PRO A 87 -7.56 -12.13 -17.07
N SER A 88 -7.66 -12.18 -18.40
CA SER A 88 -7.74 -10.97 -19.23
C SER A 88 -8.95 -10.09 -18.88
N VAL A 89 -10.03 -10.70 -18.40
CA VAL A 89 -11.21 -9.96 -17.90
C VAL A 89 -10.90 -9.12 -16.66
N ILE A 90 -10.04 -9.59 -15.76
CA ILE A 90 -9.58 -8.86 -14.56
C ILE A 90 -8.54 -7.81 -14.95
N GLN A 91 -7.57 -8.16 -15.79
CA GLN A 91 -6.58 -7.21 -16.29
C GLN A 91 -7.26 -5.99 -16.94
N ARG A 92 -8.16 -6.24 -17.90
CA ARG A 92 -8.81 -5.18 -18.66
C ARG A 92 -9.80 -4.36 -17.84
N ASN A 93 -10.62 -5.03 -17.01
CA ASN A 93 -11.75 -4.36 -16.36
C ASN A 93 -11.46 -3.89 -14.92
N ILE A 94 -10.27 -4.19 -14.36
CA ILE A 94 -9.82 -3.72 -13.04
C ILE A 94 -8.47 -3.01 -13.16
N LEU A 95 -7.39 -3.72 -13.53
CA LEU A 95 -6.05 -3.15 -13.55
C LEU A 95 -5.91 -1.98 -14.56
N GLU A 96 -6.53 -2.12 -15.74
CA GLU A 96 -6.52 -1.11 -16.80
C GLU A 96 -7.73 -0.16 -16.75
N ASN A 97 -8.57 -0.25 -15.71
CA ASN A 97 -9.80 0.52 -15.60
C ASN A 97 -9.69 1.65 -14.55
N PRO A 98 -9.69 2.94 -14.96
CA PRO A 98 -9.56 4.05 -14.01
C PRO A 98 -10.68 4.11 -12.98
N GLY A 99 -11.85 3.51 -13.25
CA GLY A 99 -12.91 3.38 -12.25
C GLY A 99 -12.52 2.55 -11.01
N TRP A 100 -11.49 1.71 -11.11
CA TRP A 100 -10.97 0.89 -10.01
C TRP A 100 -9.69 1.43 -9.39
N TYR A 101 -8.79 1.99 -10.20
CA TYR A 101 -7.47 2.38 -9.69
C TYR A 101 -7.35 3.86 -9.26
N THR A 102 -8.27 4.76 -9.65
CA THR A 102 -8.07 6.19 -9.35
C THR A 102 -8.66 6.66 -8.02
N ALA A 103 -9.63 5.93 -7.44
CA ALA A 103 -10.11 6.23 -6.10
C ALA A 103 -9.05 5.90 -5.05
N TYR A 104 -9.22 6.41 -3.82
CA TYR A 104 -8.37 6.06 -2.68
C TYR A 104 -9.14 5.31 -1.60
N THR A 105 -8.54 5.20 -0.41
CA THR A 105 -9.10 4.54 0.78
C THR A 105 -10.59 4.86 0.95
N PRO A 106 -11.45 3.87 1.23
CA PRO A 106 -12.92 4.05 1.30
C PRO A 106 -13.36 4.77 2.58
N TYR A 107 -12.85 5.98 2.84
CA TYR A 107 -13.24 6.85 3.95
C TYR A 107 -14.73 7.23 3.88
N GLN A 108 -15.24 7.41 2.65
CA GLN A 108 -16.64 7.71 2.37
C GLN A 108 -17.36 6.44 1.89
N ALA A 109 -17.79 5.61 2.83
CA ALA A 109 -18.30 4.26 2.57
C ALA A 109 -19.50 4.21 1.60
N GLU A 110 -20.38 5.19 1.63
CA GLU A 110 -21.64 5.24 0.88
C GLU A 110 -21.43 5.33 -0.65
N ILE A 111 -20.26 5.83 -1.06
CA ILE A 111 -19.78 5.96 -2.44
C ILE A 111 -18.54 5.08 -2.70
N ALA A 112 -18.42 3.99 -1.94
CA ALA A 112 -17.30 3.05 -1.99
C ALA A 112 -17.72 1.58 -1.76
N GLN A 113 -19.02 1.28 -1.83
CA GLN A 113 -19.53 -0.06 -1.52
C GLN A 113 -19.02 -1.14 -2.47
N GLY A 114 -18.61 -0.78 -3.70
CA GLY A 114 -18.05 -1.69 -4.69
C GLY A 114 -16.71 -2.26 -4.24
N ARG A 115 -15.70 -1.42 -4.01
CA ARG A 115 -14.40 -1.89 -3.53
C ARG A 115 -14.46 -2.47 -2.12
N LEU A 116 -15.37 -1.98 -1.26
CA LEU A 116 -15.60 -2.58 0.05
C LEU A 116 -16.13 -4.03 -0.09
N GLU A 117 -17.05 -4.29 -1.02
CA GLU A 117 -17.55 -5.65 -1.29
C GLU A 117 -16.44 -6.55 -1.85
N ALA A 118 -15.64 -6.04 -2.80
CA ALA A 118 -14.50 -6.80 -3.34
C ALA A 118 -13.44 -7.13 -2.27
N LEU A 119 -13.18 -6.23 -1.33
CA LEU A 119 -12.29 -6.47 -0.19
C LEU A 119 -12.88 -7.45 0.84
N LEU A 120 -14.21 -7.45 1.02
CA LEU A 120 -14.88 -8.46 1.85
C LEU A 120 -14.78 -9.86 1.21
N ASN A 121 -14.86 -9.96 -0.13
CA ASN A 121 -14.60 -11.21 -0.84
C ASN A 121 -13.16 -11.69 -0.60
N TYR A 122 -12.18 -10.77 -0.66
CA TYR A 122 -10.78 -11.07 -0.35
C TYR A 122 -10.62 -11.59 1.09
N GLN A 123 -11.18 -10.91 2.09
CA GLN A 123 -11.13 -11.36 3.48
C GLN A 123 -11.76 -12.74 3.67
N THR A 124 -12.92 -12.98 3.06
CA THR A 124 -13.63 -14.26 3.14
C THR A 124 -12.79 -15.37 2.52
N MET A 125 -12.21 -15.15 1.35
CA MET A 125 -11.32 -16.09 0.69
C MET A 125 -10.10 -16.44 1.55
N VAL A 126 -9.47 -15.44 2.18
CA VAL A 126 -8.34 -15.66 3.08
C VAL A 126 -8.76 -16.45 4.32
N CYS A 127 -9.87 -16.09 4.96
CA CYS A 127 -10.44 -16.82 6.10
C CYS A 127 -10.72 -18.29 5.74
N ASP A 128 -11.42 -18.56 4.64
CA ASP A 128 -11.78 -19.91 4.21
C ASP A 128 -10.54 -20.77 3.94
N LEU A 129 -9.55 -20.24 3.23
CA LEU A 129 -8.35 -21.01 2.87
C LEU A 129 -7.46 -21.28 4.08
N THR A 130 -7.31 -20.30 4.97
CA THR A 130 -6.49 -20.44 6.19
C THR A 130 -7.20 -21.12 7.36
N GLY A 131 -8.54 -21.21 7.31
CA GLY A 131 -9.42 -21.64 8.39
C GLY A 131 -9.55 -20.62 9.53
N MET A 132 -9.02 -19.40 9.37
CA MET A 132 -9.00 -18.38 10.42
C MET A 132 -10.30 -17.58 10.50
N GLU A 133 -10.60 -17.08 11.69
CA GLU A 133 -11.85 -16.37 12.01
C GLU A 133 -11.89 -14.93 11.44
N LEU A 134 -10.73 -14.30 11.25
CA LEU A 134 -10.63 -12.90 10.85
C LEU A 134 -9.42 -12.65 9.94
N ALA A 135 -9.63 -11.92 8.84
CA ALA A 135 -8.56 -11.44 7.96
C ALA A 135 -8.66 -9.92 7.74
N ASN A 136 -7.53 -9.29 7.41
CA ASN A 136 -7.47 -7.86 7.10
C ASN A 136 -7.61 -7.57 5.59
N ALA A 137 -7.73 -6.28 5.24
CA ALA A 137 -7.86 -5.79 3.87
C ALA A 137 -6.49 -5.43 3.25
N SER A 138 -5.57 -6.39 3.39
CA SER A 138 -4.18 -6.47 2.91
C SER A 138 -3.10 -5.76 3.74
N LEU A 139 -1.89 -6.30 3.62
CA LEU A 139 -0.59 -5.74 3.98
C LEU A 139 0.30 -5.60 2.73
N LEU A 140 1.56 -5.19 2.93
CA LEU A 140 2.43 -4.72 1.85
C LEU A 140 3.11 -5.84 1.05
N ASP A 141 3.57 -6.89 1.74
CA ASP A 141 4.16 -8.11 1.19
C ASP A 141 4.21 -9.22 2.29
N GLU A 142 4.70 -10.41 1.96
CA GLU A 142 4.82 -11.52 2.93
C GLU A 142 5.76 -11.23 4.09
N GLY A 143 6.94 -10.65 3.81
CA GLY A 143 7.95 -10.37 4.84
C GLY A 143 7.46 -9.38 5.90
N THR A 144 6.80 -8.31 5.45
CA THR A 144 6.17 -7.33 6.34
C THR A 144 4.96 -7.92 7.07
N ALA A 145 4.18 -8.80 6.44
CA ALA A 145 3.10 -9.51 7.12
C ALA A 145 3.62 -10.43 8.25
N ALA A 146 4.71 -11.15 8.02
CA ALA A 146 5.38 -11.96 9.05
C ALA A 146 5.91 -11.09 10.21
N ALA A 147 6.48 -9.92 9.91
CA ALA A 147 6.92 -8.99 10.95
C ALA A 147 5.76 -8.42 11.77
N GLU A 148 4.63 -8.11 11.14
CA GLU A 148 3.42 -7.70 11.85
C GLU A 148 2.84 -8.86 12.69
N ALA A 149 3.01 -10.12 12.28
CA ALA A 149 2.62 -11.28 13.07
C ALA A 149 3.48 -11.38 14.34
N MET A 150 4.80 -11.25 14.21
CA MET A 150 5.72 -11.18 15.34
C MET A 150 5.34 -10.04 16.31
N ALA A 151 5.05 -8.84 15.79
CA ALA A 151 4.64 -7.69 16.60
C ALA A 151 3.32 -7.92 17.32
N LEU A 152 2.30 -8.46 16.64
CA LEU A 152 1.02 -8.82 17.25
C LEU A 152 1.22 -9.84 18.38
N LEU A 153 1.94 -10.93 18.12
CA LEU A 153 2.19 -11.99 19.09
C LEU A 153 2.95 -11.48 20.33
N PHE A 154 3.88 -10.53 20.14
CA PHE A 154 4.59 -9.86 21.21
C PHE A 154 3.68 -8.94 22.05
N ASP A 155 2.75 -8.21 21.41
CA ASP A 155 1.76 -7.38 22.10
C ASP A 155 0.77 -8.20 22.92
N VAL A 156 0.30 -9.33 22.39
CA VAL A 156 -0.71 -10.19 23.04
C VAL A 156 -0.12 -11.25 23.98
N ARG A 157 1.16 -11.12 24.35
CA ARG A 157 1.78 -11.91 25.44
C ARG A 157 0.94 -11.88 26.70
N GLU A 158 0.92 -12.99 27.42
CA GLU A 158 0.22 -13.05 28.69
C GLU A 158 0.85 -12.12 29.73
N ARG A 159 0.07 -11.73 30.74
CA ARG A 159 0.57 -10.86 31.82
C ARG A 159 1.80 -11.46 32.53
N ALA A 160 1.83 -12.79 32.70
CA ALA A 160 2.97 -13.50 33.28
C ALA A 160 4.23 -13.36 32.41
N GLN A 161 4.12 -13.62 31.09
CA GLN A 161 5.20 -13.46 30.12
C GLN A 161 5.72 -12.01 30.08
N LYS A 162 4.82 -11.01 30.07
CA LYS A 162 5.20 -9.59 30.11
C LYS A 162 5.98 -9.24 31.39
N LYS A 163 5.57 -9.79 32.55
CA LYS A 163 6.25 -9.58 33.84
C LYS A 163 7.63 -10.26 33.90
N ALA A 164 7.75 -11.43 33.28
CA ALA A 164 9.00 -12.19 33.20
C ALA A 164 9.97 -11.66 32.12
N GLY A 165 9.55 -10.71 31.28
CA GLY A 165 10.40 -10.12 30.24
C GLY A 165 10.65 -11.04 29.04
N VAL A 166 9.81 -12.07 28.85
CA VAL A 166 9.92 -13.10 27.79
C VAL A 166 9.98 -12.45 26.41
N ASN A 167 11.12 -12.50 25.72
CA ASN A 167 11.36 -11.78 24.47
C ASN A 167 11.96 -12.62 23.34
N LYS A 168 12.10 -13.94 23.51
CA LYS A 168 12.57 -14.81 22.43
C LYS A 168 11.45 -15.18 21.46
N PHE A 169 11.76 -15.13 20.18
CA PHE A 169 10.88 -15.55 19.09
C PHE A 169 11.60 -16.58 18.23
N PHE A 170 11.03 -17.78 18.12
CA PHE A 170 11.61 -18.85 17.33
C PHE A 170 11.28 -18.66 15.83
N ILE A 171 12.28 -18.86 14.98
CA ILE A 171 12.13 -18.84 13.53
C ILE A 171 12.61 -20.17 12.99
N SER A 172 11.72 -20.91 12.33
CA SER A 172 12.12 -22.12 11.61
C SER A 172 13.10 -21.78 10.50
N GLU A 173 14.14 -22.59 10.32
CA GLU A 173 15.08 -22.47 9.20
C GLU A 173 14.42 -22.62 7.81
N GLU A 174 13.18 -23.13 7.76
CA GLU A 174 12.34 -23.23 6.58
C GLU A 174 11.75 -21.90 6.09
N ILE A 175 11.89 -20.82 6.85
CA ILE A 175 11.39 -19.49 6.47
C ILE A 175 12.18 -18.94 5.27
N LEU A 176 11.48 -18.22 4.39
CA LEU A 176 12.11 -17.59 3.23
C LEU A 176 13.20 -16.59 3.65
N PRO A 177 14.34 -16.51 2.93
CA PRO A 177 15.48 -15.67 3.32
C PRO A 177 15.11 -14.19 3.43
N GLN A 178 14.29 -13.67 2.51
CA GLN A 178 13.81 -12.30 2.55
C GLN A 178 12.83 -12.04 3.71
N THR A 179 12.01 -13.04 4.08
CA THR A 179 11.11 -12.94 5.24
C THR A 179 11.91 -12.88 6.54
N LEU A 180 12.94 -13.72 6.68
CA LEU A 180 13.89 -13.66 7.81
C LEU A 180 14.58 -12.30 7.89
N SER A 181 15.05 -11.75 6.77
CA SER A 181 15.74 -10.45 6.77
C SER A 181 14.84 -9.30 7.22
N VAL A 182 13.55 -9.31 6.84
CA VAL A 182 12.57 -8.32 7.32
C VAL A 182 12.26 -8.50 8.81
N LEU A 183 12.13 -9.75 9.28
CA LEU A 183 11.95 -10.06 10.71
C LEU A 183 13.12 -9.53 11.55
N GLN A 184 14.36 -9.72 11.09
CA GLN A 184 15.57 -9.19 11.74
C GLN A 184 15.49 -7.67 11.90
N THR A 185 15.20 -6.94 10.81
CA THR A 185 15.07 -5.48 10.84
C THR A 185 14.00 -5.00 11.83
N ARG A 186 12.86 -5.70 11.89
CA ARG A 186 11.71 -5.34 12.74
C ARG A 186 11.87 -5.77 14.20
N ALA A 187 12.70 -6.77 14.49
CA ALA A 187 12.94 -7.25 15.86
C ALA A 187 13.91 -6.35 16.64
N ILE A 188 14.93 -5.81 15.97
CA ILE A 188 15.99 -4.98 16.56
C ILE A 188 15.45 -3.85 17.45
N PRO A 189 14.51 -3.00 17.01
CA PRO A 189 14.17 -1.78 17.75
C PRO A 189 13.31 -2.04 18.99
N ILE A 190 12.59 -3.16 19.02
CA ILE A 190 11.71 -3.57 20.11
C ILE A 190 12.34 -4.63 21.03
N GLY A 191 13.61 -5.01 20.78
CA GLY A 191 14.39 -5.88 21.64
C GLY A 191 13.92 -7.34 21.65
N ILE A 192 13.36 -7.81 20.54
CA ILE A 192 13.01 -9.23 20.35
C ILE A 192 14.28 -9.98 19.96
N GLU A 193 14.56 -11.08 20.67
CA GLU A 193 15.66 -11.99 20.34
C GLU A 193 15.14 -13.05 19.37
N LEU A 194 15.68 -13.08 18.15
CA LEU A 194 15.33 -14.09 17.16
C LEU A 194 16.23 -15.31 17.33
N VAL A 195 15.62 -16.49 17.48
CA VAL A 195 16.34 -17.76 17.55
C VAL A 195 15.97 -18.58 16.32
N ILE A 196 16.94 -18.75 15.42
CA ILE A 196 16.77 -19.51 14.18
C ILE A 196 17.21 -20.96 14.42
N GLY A 197 16.42 -21.94 14.00
CA GLY A 197 16.80 -23.35 14.06
C GLY A 197 15.80 -24.31 13.42
N ASP A 198 16.09 -25.61 13.52
CA ASP A 198 15.14 -26.67 13.14
C ASP A 198 14.00 -26.72 14.18
N HIS A 199 12.77 -26.69 13.67
CA HIS A 199 11.56 -26.75 14.48
C HIS A 199 11.37 -28.10 15.18
N GLN A 200 12.02 -29.16 14.70
CA GLN A 200 12.02 -30.50 15.32
C GLN A 200 12.87 -30.57 16.60
N ASP A 201 13.90 -29.72 16.70
CA ASP A 201 14.81 -29.65 17.85
C ASP A 201 14.45 -28.51 18.83
N PHE A 202 13.32 -27.83 18.59
CA PHE A 202 12.89 -26.70 19.42
C PHE A 202 12.60 -27.14 20.87
N ASP A 203 13.14 -26.41 21.86
CA ASP A 203 13.10 -26.83 23.27
C ASP A 203 11.81 -26.47 24.01
N PHE A 204 10.93 -25.68 23.39
CA PHE A 204 9.66 -25.19 23.95
C PHE A 204 9.82 -24.52 25.33
N SER A 205 10.97 -23.89 25.60
CA SER A 205 11.22 -23.22 26.87
C SER A 205 10.31 -22.00 27.08
N GLU A 206 10.02 -21.67 28.34
CA GLU A 206 9.15 -20.55 28.72
C GLU A 206 9.74 -19.15 28.40
N GLU A 207 10.97 -19.11 27.86
CA GLU A 207 11.64 -17.89 27.37
C GLU A 207 11.10 -17.42 26.01
N PHE A 208 10.38 -18.29 25.30
CA PHE A 208 9.74 -17.99 24.03
C PHE A 208 8.30 -17.47 24.23
N PHE A 209 7.96 -16.41 23.50
CA PHE A 209 6.57 -15.93 23.44
C PHE A 209 5.84 -16.38 22.18
N GLY A 210 6.59 -16.70 21.13
CA GLY A 210 6.04 -17.17 19.89
C GLY A 210 7.05 -17.81 18.97
N ALA A 211 6.53 -18.41 17.91
CA ALA A 211 7.27 -19.09 16.86
C ALA A 211 6.68 -18.78 15.48
N ILE A 212 7.49 -18.85 14.44
CA ILE A 212 7.03 -18.82 13.05
C ILE A 212 7.58 -20.01 12.23
N VAL A 213 6.71 -20.62 11.43
CA VAL A 213 7.03 -21.70 10.49
C VAL A 213 6.53 -21.37 9.08
N GLN A 214 7.12 -21.95 8.04
CA GLN A 214 6.70 -21.77 6.64
C GLN A 214 5.97 -23.04 6.15
N TYR A 215 4.88 -22.88 5.39
CA TYR A 215 4.05 -23.99 4.95
C TYR A 215 3.55 -23.82 3.49
N PRO A 216 4.15 -24.52 2.49
CA PRO A 216 5.32 -25.40 2.58
C PRO A 216 6.63 -24.67 2.92
N GLY A 217 7.69 -25.40 3.31
CA GLY A 217 9.02 -24.84 3.57
C GLY A 217 9.67 -24.19 2.35
N LYS A 218 10.74 -23.39 2.55
CA LYS A 218 11.40 -22.57 1.51
C LYS A 218 11.89 -23.36 0.28
N HIS A 219 12.11 -24.67 0.42
CA HIS A 219 12.50 -25.57 -0.66
C HIS A 219 11.44 -26.65 -0.95
N GLY A 220 10.21 -26.45 -0.49
CA GLY A 220 9.04 -27.22 -0.89
C GLY A 220 8.62 -28.36 0.03
N GLN A 221 9.38 -28.63 1.10
CA GLN A 221 9.01 -29.67 2.05
C GLN A 221 7.69 -29.33 2.75
N VAL A 222 6.74 -30.27 2.74
CA VAL A 222 5.51 -30.19 3.53
C VAL A 222 5.73 -30.92 4.85
N TYR A 223 5.61 -30.18 5.96
CA TYR A 223 5.69 -30.72 7.32
C TYR A 223 4.29 -30.82 7.95
N ASP A 224 4.07 -31.82 8.79
CA ASP A 224 2.92 -31.81 9.70
C ASP A 224 3.31 -31.08 10.99
N TYR A 225 2.84 -29.83 11.12
CA TYR A 225 3.09 -29.00 12.29
C TYR A 225 2.14 -29.25 13.46
N THR A 226 1.24 -30.24 13.39
CA THR A 226 0.22 -30.47 14.42
C THR A 226 0.82 -30.65 15.82
N GLU A 227 1.85 -31.49 15.96
CA GLU A 227 2.50 -31.71 17.26
C GLU A 227 3.32 -30.49 17.71
N PHE A 228 4.06 -29.86 16.80
CA PHE A 228 4.83 -28.64 17.08
C PHE A 228 3.94 -27.52 17.62
N VAL A 229 2.81 -27.27 16.98
CA VAL A 229 1.86 -26.21 17.38
C VAL A 229 1.15 -26.58 18.68
N ALA A 230 0.78 -27.85 18.87
CA ALA A 230 0.20 -28.32 20.13
C ALA A 230 1.16 -28.10 21.32
N ASN A 231 2.43 -28.46 21.17
CA ASN A 231 3.46 -28.28 22.19
C ASN A 231 3.72 -26.79 22.48
N CYS A 232 3.78 -25.95 21.45
CA CYS A 232 3.86 -24.49 21.61
C CYS A 232 2.67 -23.95 22.41
N ASN A 233 1.45 -24.33 22.04
CA ASN A 233 0.22 -23.89 22.70
C ASN A 233 0.15 -24.34 24.16
N GLU A 234 0.57 -25.57 24.50
CA GLU A 234 0.65 -26.05 25.89
C GLU A 234 1.57 -25.18 26.76
N LYS A 235 2.62 -24.61 26.15
CA LYS A 235 3.60 -23.71 26.79
C LYS A 235 3.27 -22.23 26.66
N ASN A 236 2.08 -21.88 26.14
CA ASN A 236 1.67 -20.49 25.85
C ASN A 236 2.62 -19.75 24.88
N ILE A 237 3.31 -20.50 24.01
CA ILE A 237 4.10 -20.00 22.88
C ILE A 237 3.13 -19.92 21.68
N LYS A 238 2.87 -18.71 21.18
CA LYS A 238 1.90 -18.52 20.09
C LYS A 238 2.55 -18.78 18.73
N VAL A 239 1.82 -19.35 17.78
CA VAL A 239 2.41 -19.75 16.49
C VAL A 239 1.85 -18.94 15.32
N ALA A 240 2.75 -18.33 14.55
CA ALA A 240 2.47 -17.79 13.22
C ALA A 240 2.87 -18.80 12.13
N VAL A 241 2.10 -18.86 11.05
CA VAL A 241 2.41 -19.68 9.88
C VAL A 241 2.46 -18.80 8.64
N ALA A 242 3.60 -18.77 7.96
CA ALA A 242 3.73 -18.18 6.63
C ALA A 242 3.35 -19.23 5.59
N ALA A 243 2.17 -19.13 4.96
CA ALA A 243 1.61 -20.16 4.10
C ALA A 243 1.37 -19.71 2.66
N ASP A 244 1.68 -20.59 1.70
CA ASP A 244 1.31 -20.37 0.30
C ASP A 244 -0.20 -20.54 0.12
N ILE A 245 -0.88 -19.50 -0.34
CA ILE A 245 -2.34 -19.45 -0.38
C ILE A 245 -2.97 -20.48 -1.34
N LEU A 246 -2.29 -20.88 -2.43
CA LEU A 246 -2.80 -21.90 -3.36
C LEU A 246 -2.63 -23.30 -2.77
N SER A 247 -1.51 -23.55 -2.10
CA SER A 247 -1.24 -24.84 -1.46
C SER A 247 -2.33 -25.21 -0.45
N LEU A 248 -2.92 -24.21 0.23
CA LEU A 248 -3.99 -24.40 1.21
C LEU A 248 -5.30 -24.94 0.63
N VAL A 249 -5.45 -25.01 -0.69
CA VAL A 249 -6.57 -25.71 -1.33
C VAL A 249 -6.45 -27.23 -1.12
N LYS A 250 -5.22 -27.76 -1.09
CA LYS A 250 -4.92 -29.20 -0.93
C LYS A 250 -4.33 -29.54 0.44
N LEU A 251 -3.67 -28.60 1.10
CA LEU A 251 -3.04 -28.75 2.39
C LEU A 251 -3.98 -28.38 3.54
N LYS A 252 -3.86 -29.09 4.66
CA LYS A 252 -4.61 -28.85 5.89
C LYS A 252 -4.51 -27.39 6.31
N ALA A 253 -5.64 -26.75 6.58
CA ALA A 253 -5.68 -25.33 6.90
C ALA A 253 -4.98 -25.06 8.24
N PRO A 254 -4.15 -24.00 8.37
CA PRO A 254 -3.37 -23.77 9.58
C PRO A 254 -4.17 -23.61 10.88
N ALA A 255 -5.40 -23.10 10.80
CA ALA A 255 -6.28 -23.03 11.96
C ALA A 255 -6.62 -24.42 12.54
N GLU A 256 -6.74 -25.45 11.69
CA GLU A 256 -7.11 -26.81 12.13
C GLU A 256 -6.04 -27.50 12.98
N PHE A 257 -4.78 -27.08 12.83
CA PHE A 257 -3.69 -27.56 13.68
C PHE A 257 -3.29 -26.54 14.76
N GLY A 258 -4.10 -25.49 14.96
CA GLY A 258 -4.04 -24.62 16.14
C GLY A 258 -3.22 -23.34 16.01
N ALA A 259 -2.82 -22.95 14.80
CA ALA A 259 -2.08 -21.70 14.57
C ALA A 259 -2.84 -20.48 15.13
N ASP A 260 -2.12 -19.43 15.53
CA ASP A 260 -2.71 -18.17 16.03
C ASP A 260 -2.85 -17.11 14.95
N VAL A 261 -1.89 -17.08 14.02
CA VAL A 261 -1.81 -16.13 12.90
C VAL A 261 -1.35 -16.86 11.64
N VAL A 262 -1.92 -16.53 10.49
CA VAL A 262 -1.47 -17.00 9.17
C VAL A 262 -1.19 -15.80 8.28
N VAL A 263 -0.06 -15.81 7.60
CA VAL A 263 0.41 -14.75 6.72
C VAL A 263 0.94 -15.31 5.41
N GLY A 264 1.08 -14.46 4.41
CA GLY A 264 1.68 -14.83 3.14
C GLY A 264 1.40 -13.77 2.09
N THR A 265 1.52 -14.15 0.82
CA THR A 265 1.15 -13.32 -0.33
C THR A 265 0.03 -13.96 -1.15
N THR A 266 -0.80 -13.12 -1.77
CA THR A 266 -1.83 -13.55 -2.72
C THR A 266 -1.40 -13.41 -4.19
N GLN A 267 -0.12 -13.16 -4.45
CA GLN A 267 0.42 -12.91 -5.80
C GLN A 267 -0.02 -13.94 -6.84
N ARG A 268 0.08 -15.24 -6.50
CA ARG A 268 -0.23 -16.33 -7.44
C ARG A 268 -1.72 -16.46 -7.78
N PHE A 269 -2.59 -15.65 -7.18
CA PHE A 269 -4.00 -15.53 -7.58
C PHE A 269 -4.16 -14.42 -8.63
N GLY A 270 -3.57 -14.66 -9.81
CA GLY A 270 -3.76 -13.82 -10.99
C GLY A 270 -3.12 -12.43 -10.93
N ILE A 271 -1.98 -12.27 -10.24
CA ILE A 271 -1.20 -11.02 -10.22
C ILE A 271 0.16 -11.25 -10.89
N PRO A 272 0.67 -10.33 -11.75
CA PRO A 272 1.99 -10.46 -12.36
C PRO A 272 3.13 -10.56 -11.31
N LEU A 273 4.26 -11.16 -11.69
CA LEU A 273 5.46 -11.20 -10.85
C LEU A 273 6.00 -9.79 -10.53
N GLY A 274 5.96 -8.89 -11.53
CA GLY A 274 6.23 -7.46 -11.37
C GLY A 274 7.63 -7.11 -10.84
N TYR A 275 8.61 -8.00 -11.00
CA TYR A 275 9.95 -7.88 -10.43
C TYR A 275 9.96 -7.56 -8.92
N GLY A 276 8.95 -8.09 -8.20
CA GLY A 276 8.82 -7.94 -6.75
C GLY A 276 7.45 -7.47 -6.28
N GLY A 277 6.70 -6.76 -7.13
CA GLY A 277 5.37 -6.27 -6.77
C GLY A 277 4.83 -5.19 -7.70
N PRO A 278 3.63 -4.66 -7.41
CA PRO A 278 2.93 -4.80 -6.13
C PRO A 278 2.11 -6.09 -5.99
N HIS A 279 2.06 -6.64 -4.77
CA HIS A 279 1.24 -7.81 -4.39
C HIS A 279 0.58 -7.58 -3.04
N ALA A 280 -0.62 -8.10 -2.81
CA ALA A 280 -1.26 -8.02 -1.50
C ALA A 280 -0.73 -9.11 -0.56
N GLY A 281 -0.03 -8.67 0.50
CA GLY A 281 0.22 -9.54 1.66
C GLY A 281 -1.08 -9.82 2.40
N TYR A 282 -1.33 -11.06 2.79
CA TYR A 282 -2.50 -11.41 3.60
C TYR A 282 -2.12 -11.62 5.07
N PHE A 283 -3.07 -11.34 5.94
CA PHE A 283 -2.94 -11.55 7.39
C PHE A 283 -4.27 -12.02 7.95
N ALA A 284 -4.27 -13.23 8.52
CA ALA A 284 -5.43 -13.86 9.12
C ALA A 284 -5.12 -14.31 10.54
N THR A 285 -6.10 -14.27 11.44
CA THR A 285 -5.90 -14.48 12.87
C THR A 285 -7.20 -14.91 13.54
N LYS A 286 -7.10 -15.38 14.79
CA LYS A 286 -8.24 -15.59 15.69
C LYS A 286 -8.93 -14.27 16.04
N GLU A 287 -10.25 -14.29 16.20
CA GLU A 287 -11.12 -13.15 16.53
C GLU A 287 -10.74 -12.51 17.87
N LYS A 288 -10.23 -13.30 18.83
CA LYS A 288 -9.70 -12.80 20.12
C LYS A 288 -8.61 -11.73 19.95
N TYR A 289 -7.93 -11.69 18.80
CA TYR A 289 -6.88 -10.71 18.48
C TYR A 289 -7.36 -9.51 17.65
N LYS A 290 -8.67 -9.35 17.43
CA LYS A 290 -9.27 -8.27 16.62
C LYS A 290 -8.85 -6.84 16.99
N ARG A 291 -8.39 -6.62 18.23
CA ARG A 291 -7.91 -5.30 18.71
C ARG A 291 -6.43 -5.01 18.40
N SER A 292 -5.65 -6.03 18.06
CA SER A 292 -4.22 -5.93 17.76
C SER A 292 -3.88 -6.21 16.29
N ILE A 293 -4.85 -6.65 15.48
CA ILE A 293 -4.65 -6.89 14.04
C ILE A 293 -4.19 -5.61 13.29
N PRO A 294 -3.18 -5.70 12.42
CA PRO A 294 -2.65 -4.58 11.65
C PRO A 294 -3.53 -4.22 10.45
N GLY A 295 -3.49 -2.95 10.05
CA GLY A 295 -4.15 -2.46 8.83
C GLY A 295 -5.68 -2.40 8.90
N ARG A 296 -6.27 -2.16 7.72
CA ARG A 296 -7.72 -2.03 7.53
C ARG A 296 -8.44 -3.37 7.66
N ILE A 297 -9.69 -3.34 8.09
CA ILE A 297 -10.61 -4.47 8.03
C ILE A 297 -11.93 -3.94 7.47
N ILE A 298 -12.55 -4.67 6.55
CA ILE A 298 -13.90 -4.38 6.09
C ILE A 298 -14.89 -5.17 6.93
N GLY A 299 -15.89 -4.47 7.45
CA GLY A 299 -16.97 -5.05 8.23
C GLY A 299 -18.34 -4.72 7.66
N VAL A 300 -19.28 -5.63 7.88
CA VAL A 300 -20.71 -5.43 7.61
C VAL A 300 -21.31 -4.56 8.70
N THR A 301 -22.15 -3.62 8.29
CA THR A 301 -22.98 -2.78 9.15
C THR A 301 -24.36 -2.60 8.50
N LYS A 302 -25.16 -1.70 9.07
CA LYS A 302 -26.39 -1.20 8.46
C LYS A 302 -26.30 0.28 8.16
N ASP A 303 -27.10 0.74 7.21
CA ASP A 303 -27.36 2.16 7.04
C ASP A 303 -28.51 2.66 7.94
N VAL A 304 -28.77 3.96 7.91
CA VAL A 304 -29.83 4.60 8.72
C VAL A 304 -31.24 4.09 8.44
N ASP A 305 -31.48 3.49 7.27
CA ASP A 305 -32.79 2.91 6.91
C ASP A 305 -32.83 1.40 7.26
N GLY A 306 -31.74 0.85 7.80
CA GLY A 306 -31.61 -0.55 8.22
C GLY A 306 -31.11 -1.50 7.13
N GLY A 307 -30.77 -1.00 5.94
CA GLY A 307 -30.23 -1.79 4.84
C GLY A 307 -28.80 -2.25 5.09
N ARG A 308 -28.39 -3.38 4.50
CA ARG A 308 -27.02 -3.90 4.62
C ARG A 308 -26.02 -2.94 3.96
N ALA A 309 -24.99 -2.54 4.69
CA ALA A 309 -23.91 -1.69 4.19
C ALA A 309 -22.54 -2.20 4.66
N LEU A 310 -21.47 -1.75 4.01
CA LEU A 310 -20.09 -2.09 4.34
C LEU A 310 -19.33 -0.83 4.80
N ARG A 311 -18.34 -1.01 5.67
CA ARG A 311 -17.42 0.06 6.09
C ARG A 311 -16.05 -0.50 6.50
N MET A 312 -15.07 0.38 6.67
CA MET A 312 -13.84 0.02 7.41
C MET A 312 -14.15 -0.11 8.90
N ALA A 313 -13.95 -1.28 9.51
CA ALA A 313 -14.28 -1.59 10.90
C ALA A 313 -13.08 -1.42 11.87
N LEU A 314 -13.37 -1.12 13.14
CA LEU A 314 -12.39 -0.97 14.22
C LEU A 314 -11.24 0.00 13.90
N GLN A 315 -11.56 1.12 13.24
CA GLN A 315 -10.56 2.11 12.76
C GLN A 315 -9.71 2.72 13.89
N THR A 316 -10.15 2.64 15.15
CA THR A 316 -9.38 3.10 16.31
C THR A 316 -8.05 2.37 16.49
N ARG A 317 -7.78 1.27 15.77
CA ARG A 317 -6.48 0.60 15.74
C ARG A 317 -5.43 1.33 14.91
N GLU A 318 -5.87 2.12 13.94
CA GLU A 318 -5.04 2.66 12.88
C GLU A 318 -4.35 3.98 13.28
N GLN A 319 -3.25 4.27 12.57
CA GLN A 319 -2.35 5.39 12.82
C GLN A 319 -3.05 6.77 12.88
N HIS A 320 -4.09 6.98 12.08
CA HIS A 320 -4.77 8.29 11.98
C HIS A 320 -5.60 8.63 13.24
N ILE A 321 -5.89 7.64 14.09
CA ILE A 321 -6.57 7.82 15.38
C ILE A 321 -5.60 7.62 16.54
N LYS A 322 -4.85 6.50 16.55
CA LYS A 322 -4.04 6.10 17.71
C LYS A 322 -2.58 6.55 17.67
N ARG A 323 -2.09 7.09 16.56
CA ARG A 323 -0.73 7.64 16.42
C ARG A 323 0.33 6.65 16.94
N GLU A 324 1.15 7.04 17.93
CA GLU A 324 2.19 6.20 18.54
C GLU A 324 1.68 4.90 19.20
N LYS A 325 0.37 4.80 19.46
CA LYS A 325 -0.29 3.62 20.07
C LYS A 325 -1.02 2.75 19.05
N ALA A 326 -0.88 3.03 17.76
CA ALA A 326 -1.49 2.23 16.71
C ALA A 326 -0.90 0.82 16.68
N THR A 327 -1.64 -0.13 16.09
CA THR A 327 -1.16 -1.52 15.99
C THR A 327 -0.03 -1.69 14.99
N SER A 328 0.06 -0.78 14.01
CA SER A 328 1.10 -0.71 12.99
C SER A 328 1.17 0.73 12.44
N ASN A 329 2.26 1.07 11.76
CA ASN A 329 2.39 2.33 11.03
C ASN A 329 1.70 2.31 9.65
N ILE A 330 1.22 1.14 9.19
CA ILE A 330 0.65 1.01 7.84
C ILE A 330 -0.50 1.99 7.58
N CYS A 331 -0.48 2.63 6.40
CA CYS A 331 -1.53 3.52 5.92
C CYS A 331 -1.96 3.11 4.50
N THR A 332 -1.20 3.44 3.46
CA THR A 332 -1.38 2.82 2.13
C THR A 332 -1.02 1.33 2.23
N ALA A 333 -1.86 0.45 1.67
CA ALA A 333 -1.65 -1.00 1.64
C ALA A 333 -1.60 -1.48 0.18
N GLN A 334 -2.32 -2.55 -0.19
CA GLN A 334 -2.30 -3.16 -1.52
C GLN A 334 -3.72 -3.47 -2.03
N VAL A 335 -4.65 -2.52 -1.86
CA VAL A 335 -6.10 -2.73 -2.10
C VAL A 335 -6.40 -3.20 -3.52
N LEU A 336 -5.87 -2.55 -4.55
CA LEU A 336 -6.14 -2.94 -5.95
C LEU A 336 -5.75 -4.40 -6.22
N LEU A 337 -4.64 -4.85 -5.64
CA LEU A 337 -4.12 -6.21 -5.81
C LEU A 337 -4.92 -7.23 -5.00
N ALA A 338 -5.40 -6.85 -3.80
CA ALA A 338 -6.33 -7.65 -3.02
C ALA A 338 -7.68 -7.81 -3.74
N VAL A 339 -8.17 -6.75 -4.39
CA VAL A 339 -9.37 -6.79 -5.26
C VAL A 339 -9.15 -7.76 -6.42
N MET A 340 -8.02 -7.67 -7.12
CA MET A 340 -7.70 -8.59 -8.23
C MET A 340 -7.63 -10.04 -7.76
N ALA A 341 -6.96 -10.33 -6.63
CA ALA A 341 -6.88 -11.68 -6.07
C ALA A 341 -8.25 -12.22 -5.63
N GLY A 342 -9.08 -11.39 -4.99
CA GLY A 342 -10.47 -11.75 -4.66
C GLY A 342 -11.30 -12.05 -5.91
N MET A 343 -11.14 -11.26 -6.98
CA MET A 343 -11.83 -11.47 -8.25
C MET A 343 -11.33 -12.71 -9.01
N TYR A 344 -10.05 -13.04 -8.90
CA TYR A 344 -9.48 -14.29 -9.44
C TYR A 344 -10.19 -15.49 -8.83
N VAL A 345 -10.36 -15.49 -7.50
CA VAL A 345 -11.05 -16.58 -6.80
C VAL A 345 -12.55 -16.59 -7.09
N VAL A 346 -13.21 -15.43 -7.21
CA VAL A 346 -14.62 -15.37 -7.66
C VAL A 346 -14.77 -15.93 -9.09
N TYR A 347 -13.81 -15.66 -9.98
CA TYR A 347 -13.85 -16.11 -11.37
C TYR A 347 -13.66 -17.62 -11.52
N HIS A 348 -12.71 -18.19 -10.79
CA HIS A 348 -12.43 -19.62 -10.85
C HIS A 348 -13.40 -20.43 -9.97
N GLY A 349 -13.86 -19.87 -8.86
CA GLY A 349 -14.63 -20.56 -7.84
C GLY A 349 -13.88 -21.74 -7.22
N LYS A 350 -14.59 -22.49 -6.38
CA LYS A 350 -14.05 -23.67 -5.68
C LYS A 350 -13.47 -24.70 -6.65
N ASP A 351 -14.25 -25.09 -7.64
CA ASP A 351 -13.87 -26.15 -8.59
C ASP A 351 -12.71 -25.74 -9.51
N GLY A 352 -12.71 -24.48 -9.98
CA GLY A 352 -11.62 -23.97 -10.80
C GLY A 352 -10.31 -23.85 -10.01
N LEU A 353 -10.39 -23.40 -8.76
CA LEU A 353 -9.22 -23.30 -7.89
C LEU A 353 -8.67 -24.69 -7.51
N GLN A 354 -9.55 -25.67 -7.27
CA GLN A 354 -9.18 -27.08 -7.09
C GLN A 354 -8.48 -27.64 -8.33
N TYR A 355 -9.04 -27.41 -9.52
CA TYR A 355 -8.43 -27.84 -10.78
C TYR A 355 -7.03 -27.25 -10.99
N ILE A 356 -6.84 -25.96 -10.72
CA ILE A 356 -5.53 -25.29 -10.84
C ILE A 356 -4.53 -25.89 -9.85
N THR A 357 -4.96 -26.07 -8.60
CA THR A 357 -4.13 -26.66 -7.54
C THR A 357 -3.69 -28.08 -7.90
N ASP A 358 -4.61 -28.93 -8.33
CA ASP A 358 -4.31 -30.31 -8.71
C ASP A 358 -3.42 -30.37 -9.96
N LYS A 359 -3.62 -29.49 -10.94
CA LYS A 359 -2.76 -29.39 -12.12
C LYS A 359 -1.31 -29.02 -11.72
N VAL A 360 -1.14 -28.04 -10.84
CA VAL A 360 0.19 -27.62 -10.36
C VAL A 360 0.88 -28.75 -9.60
N HIS A 361 0.15 -29.43 -8.70
CA HIS A 361 0.69 -30.56 -7.96
C HIS A 361 1.05 -31.74 -8.87
N SER A 362 0.17 -32.10 -9.81
CA SER A 362 0.43 -33.13 -10.82
C SER A 362 1.65 -32.80 -11.67
N ALA A 363 1.86 -31.53 -12.03
CA ALA A 363 3.06 -31.11 -12.75
C ALA A 363 4.33 -31.37 -11.92
N ALA A 364 4.30 -31.10 -10.61
CA ALA A 364 5.44 -31.34 -9.72
C ALA A 364 5.73 -32.83 -9.58
N ASN A 365 4.71 -33.66 -9.38
CA ASN A 365 4.88 -35.12 -9.30
C ASN A 365 5.41 -35.69 -10.63
N THR A 366 4.89 -35.19 -11.75
CA THR A 366 5.33 -35.61 -13.09
C THR A 366 6.80 -35.28 -13.32
N LEU A 367 7.22 -34.06 -12.98
CA LEU A 367 8.62 -33.65 -13.09
C LEU A 367 9.52 -34.47 -12.16
N ALA A 368 9.11 -34.66 -10.89
CA ALA A 368 9.86 -35.44 -9.92
C ALA A 368 10.08 -36.88 -10.41
N LYS A 369 9.04 -37.51 -10.95
CA LYS A 369 9.15 -38.84 -11.55
C LYS A 369 10.12 -38.86 -12.73
N ALA A 370 9.98 -37.93 -13.67
CA ALA A 370 10.85 -37.86 -14.86
C ALA A 370 12.33 -37.68 -14.46
N LEU A 371 12.62 -36.76 -13.54
CA LEU A 371 13.99 -36.53 -13.05
C LEU A 371 14.54 -37.75 -12.28
N ASN A 372 13.71 -38.43 -11.48
CA ASN A 372 14.10 -39.67 -10.81
C ASN A 372 14.41 -40.80 -11.81
N ASP A 373 13.62 -40.94 -12.89
CA ASP A 373 13.84 -41.93 -13.95
C ASP A 373 15.17 -41.66 -14.70
N LEU A 374 15.61 -40.39 -14.77
CA LEU A 374 16.93 -39.98 -15.28
C LEU A 374 18.08 -40.15 -14.26
N GLY A 375 17.78 -40.53 -13.03
CA GLY A 375 18.76 -40.74 -11.96
C GLY A 375 19.03 -39.53 -11.06
N PHE A 376 18.29 -38.42 -11.21
CA PHE A 376 18.38 -37.26 -10.33
C PHE A 376 17.41 -37.42 -9.15
N LYS A 377 17.95 -37.49 -7.94
CA LYS A 377 17.16 -37.75 -6.75
C LYS A 377 16.41 -36.50 -6.29
N GLN A 378 15.08 -36.57 -6.26
CA GLN A 378 14.24 -35.62 -5.51
C GLN A 378 14.28 -35.96 -4.01
N THR A 379 14.54 -34.96 -3.15
CA THR A 379 14.83 -35.19 -1.72
C THR A 379 13.71 -34.83 -0.74
N ASN A 380 12.69 -34.07 -1.16
CA ASN A 380 11.58 -33.75 -0.25
C ASN A 380 10.72 -35.01 -0.06
N SER A 381 10.40 -35.36 1.18
CA SER A 381 9.53 -36.51 1.46
C SER A 381 8.06 -36.25 1.10
N SER A 382 7.67 -34.97 1.10
CA SER A 382 6.35 -34.50 0.68
C SER A 382 6.47 -33.05 0.19
N TYR A 383 5.67 -32.67 -0.80
CA TYR A 383 5.73 -31.35 -1.43
C TYR A 383 4.40 -30.99 -2.12
N PHE A 384 4.18 -29.70 -2.33
CA PHE A 384 3.07 -29.20 -3.15
C PHE A 384 3.52 -28.97 -4.60
N ASP A 385 4.30 -27.91 -4.85
CA ASP A 385 4.71 -27.48 -6.19
C ASP A 385 6.23 -27.36 -6.36
N THR A 386 6.98 -27.50 -5.27
CA THR A 386 8.41 -27.21 -5.22
C THR A 386 9.20 -28.46 -4.91
N LEU A 387 10.15 -28.78 -5.79
CA LEU A 387 11.02 -29.94 -5.69
C LEU A 387 12.42 -29.52 -5.28
N THR A 388 13.08 -30.30 -4.43
CA THR A 388 14.53 -30.20 -4.19
C THR A 388 15.23 -31.37 -4.87
N ILE A 389 16.16 -31.09 -5.77
CA ILE A 389 16.86 -32.06 -6.60
C ILE A 389 18.35 -32.05 -6.25
N ASN A 390 18.91 -33.24 -5.99
CA ASN A 390 20.36 -33.41 -5.86
C ASN A 390 20.99 -33.49 -7.26
N VAL A 391 21.78 -32.45 -7.60
CA VAL A 391 22.37 -32.27 -8.94
C VAL A 391 23.49 -31.23 -8.89
N GLU A 392 24.55 -31.41 -9.68
CA GLU A 392 25.64 -30.43 -9.79
C GLU A 392 25.14 -29.11 -10.43
N ALA A 393 24.85 -28.12 -9.59
CA ALA A 393 24.23 -26.85 -9.98
C ALA A 393 25.08 -26.08 -11.01
N ASN A 394 26.41 -26.12 -10.86
CA ASN A 394 27.35 -25.45 -11.75
C ASN A 394 27.36 -26.02 -13.18
N VAL A 395 26.91 -27.26 -13.37
CA VAL A 395 26.77 -27.90 -14.68
C VAL A 395 25.38 -27.59 -15.28
N LEU A 396 24.33 -27.66 -14.48
CA LEU A 396 22.95 -27.44 -14.92
C LEU A 396 22.67 -25.97 -15.28
N LYS A 397 23.17 -25.02 -14.48
CA LYS A 397 22.90 -23.59 -14.61
C LYS A 397 23.13 -23.02 -16.02
N PRO A 398 24.33 -23.15 -16.62
CA PRO A 398 24.58 -22.59 -17.95
C PRO A 398 23.67 -23.18 -19.04
N VAL A 399 23.28 -24.45 -18.91
CA VAL A 399 22.37 -25.11 -19.85
C VAL A 399 20.94 -24.60 -19.69
N ALA A 400 20.45 -24.48 -18.46
CA ALA A 400 19.13 -23.93 -18.17
C ALA A 400 19.00 -22.47 -18.66
N GLU A 401 20.00 -21.62 -18.34
CA GLU A 401 20.01 -20.22 -18.76
C GLU A 401 20.09 -20.07 -20.29
N ALA A 402 20.84 -20.95 -20.98
CA ALA A 402 20.88 -20.97 -22.44
C ALA A 402 19.53 -21.33 -23.08
N ASN A 403 18.70 -22.10 -22.38
CA ASN A 403 17.35 -22.48 -22.79
C ASN A 403 16.26 -21.52 -22.27
N GLY A 404 16.63 -20.40 -21.64
CA GLY A 404 15.67 -19.41 -21.14
C GLY A 404 14.93 -19.84 -19.88
N ILE A 405 15.56 -20.66 -19.03
CA ILE A 405 14.99 -21.20 -17.79
C ILE A 405 15.84 -20.77 -16.59
N ASN A 406 15.19 -20.40 -15.49
CA ASN A 406 15.84 -20.16 -14.21
C ASN A 406 15.36 -21.16 -13.15
N PHE A 407 16.29 -21.67 -12.34
CA PHE A 407 16.01 -22.42 -11.12
C PHE A 407 16.55 -21.69 -9.89
N ASN A 408 16.21 -22.15 -8.70
CA ASN A 408 16.85 -21.70 -7.46
C ASN A 408 18.05 -22.61 -7.14
N TYR A 409 19.26 -22.08 -7.29
CA TYR A 409 20.51 -22.79 -6.99
C TYR A 409 20.86 -22.60 -5.51
N ILE A 410 20.61 -23.61 -4.68
CA ILE A 410 20.76 -23.55 -3.21
C ILE A 410 22.23 -23.59 -2.83
N ASP A 411 22.96 -24.53 -3.42
CA ASP A 411 24.40 -24.74 -3.27
C ASP A 411 24.97 -25.43 -4.52
N ASP A 412 26.23 -25.86 -4.47
CA ASP A 412 26.92 -26.49 -5.61
C ASP A 412 26.29 -27.81 -6.09
N ASN A 413 25.50 -28.49 -5.24
CA ASN A 413 24.95 -29.83 -5.49
C ASN A 413 23.42 -29.94 -5.30
N THR A 414 22.75 -28.80 -5.11
CA THR A 414 21.31 -28.79 -4.79
C THR A 414 20.61 -27.66 -5.52
N VAL A 415 19.51 -28.00 -6.19
CA VAL A 415 18.64 -27.05 -6.88
C VAL A 415 17.19 -27.25 -6.43
N SER A 416 16.47 -26.17 -6.16
CA SER A 416 15.01 -26.24 -6.05
C SER A 416 14.30 -25.70 -7.29
N ILE A 417 13.18 -26.33 -7.63
CA ILE A 417 12.37 -26.03 -8.81
C ILE A 417 10.91 -25.87 -8.35
N SER A 418 10.40 -24.64 -8.39
CA SER A 418 9.02 -24.31 -8.03
C SER A 418 8.14 -24.16 -9.25
N LEU A 419 7.19 -25.09 -9.43
CA LEU A 419 6.24 -25.07 -10.52
C LEU A 419 5.06 -24.14 -10.22
N ASN A 420 4.28 -23.82 -11.26
CA ASN A 420 3.20 -22.85 -11.18
C ASN A 420 2.11 -23.17 -12.22
N GLU A 421 1.02 -22.38 -12.22
CA GLU A 421 -0.17 -22.68 -13.02
C GLU A 421 0.06 -22.61 -14.55
N THR A 422 1.12 -21.92 -14.98
CA THR A 422 1.49 -21.80 -16.40
C THR A 422 2.13 -23.06 -16.97
N VAL A 423 2.57 -23.99 -16.11
CA VAL A 423 3.30 -25.19 -16.52
C VAL A 423 2.38 -26.16 -17.28
N SER A 424 2.82 -26.54 -18.47
CA SER A 424 2.25 -27.64 -19.27
C SER A 424 3.29 -28.74 -19.50
N LEU A 425 2.92 -29.82 -20.20
CA LEU A 425 3.88 -30.85 -20.61
C LEU A 425 5.06 -30.27 -21.43
N LYS A 426 4.84 -29.16 -22.15
CA LYS A 426 5.91 -28.48 -22.87
C LYS A 426 6.98 -27.95 -21.92
N GLU A 427 6.57 -27.26 -20.87
CA GLU A 427 7.49 -26.73 -19.85
C GLU A 427 8.15 -27.86 -19.06
N ILE A 428 7.43 -28.94 -18.75
CA ILE A 428 8.01 -30.13 -18.11
C ILE A 428 9.13 -30.72 -18.96
N ASN A 429 8.87 -30.98 -20.25
CA ASN A 429 9.89 -31.52 -21.15
C ASN A 429 11.06 -30.54 -21.31
N ALA A 430 10.81 -29.23 -21.42
CA ALA A 430 11.90 -28.25 -21.50
C ALA A 430 12.82 -28.25 -20.27
N ILE A 431 12.26 -28.52 -19.07
CA ILE A 431 13.08 -28.72 -17.86
C ILE A 431 13.87 -30.03 -17.97
N VAL A 432 13.22 -31.13 -18.34
CA VAL A 432 13.86 -32.45 -18.52
C VAL A 432 15.02 -32.38 -19.53
N ASP A 433 14.80 -31.77 -20.69
CA ASP A 433 15.81 -31.54 -21.74
C ASP A 433 17.05 -30.82 -21.20
N CYS A 434 16.89 -29.87 -20.25
CA CYS A 434 18.02 -29.19 -19.63
C CYS A 434 18.88 -30.15 -18.79
N PHE A 435 18.27 -31.08 -18.07
CA PHE A 435 18.99 -32.09 -17.29
C PHE A 435 19.67 -33.11 -18.22
N GLU A 436 18.99 -33.54 -19.27
CA GLU A 436 19.56 -34.46 -20.27
C GLU A 436 20.76 -33.87 -20.98
N GLN A 437 20.65 -32.62 -21.45
CA GLN A 437 21.72 -31.91 -22.12
C GLN A 437 22.90 -31.64 -21.17
N ALA A 438 22.64 -31.25 -19.91
CA ALA A 438 23.68 -30.94 -18.95
C ALA A 438 24.52 -32.16 -18.55
N PHE A 439 23.90 -33.33 -18.43
CA PHE A 439 24.55 -34.54 -17.91
C PHE A 439 24.75 -35.65 -18.93
N ASN A 440 24.32 -35.45 -20.17
CA ASN A 440 24.40 -36.43 -21.26
C ASN A 440 23.79 -37.79 -20.85
N VAL A 441 22.59 -37.74 -20.29
CA VAL A 441 21.78 -38.92 -19.91
C VAL A 441 20.78 -39.27 -21.01
N GLN A 442 20.01 -40.34 -20.81
CA GLN A 442 19.05 -40.84 -21.79
C GLN A 442 17.94 -39.82 -22.07
N ASP A 443 17.54 -39.69 -23.33
CA ASP A 443 16.36 -38.91 -23.76
C ASP A 443 15.06 -39.62 -23.34
N ILE A 444 14.25 -38.94 -22.53
CA ILE A 444 12.90 -39.31 -22.14
C ILE A 444 11.92 -38.19 -22.51
N THR A 445 10.77 -38.58 -23.07
CA THR A 445 9.69 -37.63 -23.34
C THR A 445 8.52 -37.91 -22.42
N VAL A 446 8.10 -36.89 -21.67
CA VAL A 446 6.90 -36.93 -20.83
C VAL A 446 5.67 -36.62 -21.68
N THR A 447 4.77 -37.60 -21.82
CA THR A 447 3.58 -37.50 -22.69
C THR A 447 2.28 -37.24 -21.95
N GLU A 448 2.25 -37.43 -20.63
CA GLU A 448 1.06 -37.26 -19.80
C GLU A 448 1.42 -36.81 -18.38
N PHE A 449 0.47 -36.17 -17.70
CA PHE A 449 0.59 -35.86 -16.29
C PHE A 449 0.26 -37.08 -15.44
N ILE A 450 0.97 -37.24 -14.32
CA ILE A 450 0.64 -38.24 -13.31
C ILE A 450 -0.22 -37.61 -12.20
N SER A 451 -1.15 -38.40 -11.69
CA SER A 451 -2.09 -37.99 -10.61
C SER A 451 -1.78 -38.67 -9.28
N GLU A 452 -0.52 -39.04 -9.05
CA GLU A 452 -0.07 -39.47 -7.72
C GLU A 452 -0.19 -38.29 -6.74
N ASP A 453 -0.48 -38.60 -5.48
CA ASP A 453 -0.57 -37.60 -4.41
C ASP A 453 0.44 -37.97 -3.33
N VAL A 454 1.50 -37.17 -3.23
CA VAL A 454 2.63 -37.38 -2.31
C VAL A 454 2.45 -36.63 -0.98
N ILE A 455 1.31 -35.97 -0.80
CA ILE A 455 0.96 -35.33 0.47
C ILE A 455 0.45 -36.41 1.43
N PRO A 456 0.96 -36.52 2.66
CA PRO A 456 0.50 -37.52 3.61
C PRO A 456 -0.88 -37.14 4.15
N GLU A 457 -1.71 -38.13 4.50
CA GLU A 457 -3.11 -37.93 4.90
C GLU A 457 -3.31 -36.94 6.07
N ASN A 458 -2.36 -36.86 7.00
CA ASN A 458 -2.38 -35.91 8.11
C ASN A 458 -2.15 -34.45 7.70
N ALA A 459 -1.52 -34.21 6.55
CA ALA A 459 -1.26 -32.88 5.99
C ALA A 459 -2.27 -32.49 4.88
N LYS A 460 -3.15 -33.40 4.45
CA LYS A 460 -4.18 -33.11 3.45
C LYS A 460 -5.32 -32.28 4.04
N ARG A 461 -5.87 -31.39 3.22
CA ARG A 461 -7.11 -30.68 3.53
C ARG A 461 -8.27 -31.66 3.57
N ASN A 462 -9.05 -31.60 4.64
CA ASN A 462 -10.29 -32.36 4.78
C ASN A 462 -11.51 -31.47 5.11
N THR A 463 -11.32 -30.15 5.13
CA THR A 463 -12.35 -29.13 5.34
C THR A 463 -12.79 -28.50 4.03
N SER A 464 -14.05 -28.09 3.99
CA SER A 464 -14.59 -27.33 2.87
C SER A 464 -14.02 -25.89 2.82
N PHE A 465 -14.19 -25.23 1.69
CA PHE A 465 -13.77 -23.85 1.44
C PHE A 465 -14.58 -23.24 0.30
N LEU A 466 -14.72 -21.91 0.32
CA LEU A 466 -15.36 -21.12 -0.73
C LEU A 466 -16.79 -21.59 -1.04
N ASP A 467 -17.52 -22.03 0.00
CA ASP A 467 -18.91 -22.47 -0.13
C ASP A 467 -19.88 -21.30 -0.28
N ASN A 468 -19.44 -20.09 0.04
CA ASN A 468 -20.23 -18.88 -0.13
C ASN A 468 -20.65 -18.71 -1.61
N GLU A 469 -21.92 -18.31 -1.83
CA GLU A 469 -22.50 -18.14 -3.17
C GLU A 469 -21.67 -17.21 -4.07
N ILE A 470 -20.99 -16.21 -3.48
CA ILE A 470 -20.17 -15.26 -4.25
C ILE A 470 -19.08 -15.94 -5.08
N PHE A 471 -18.50 -17.03 -4.58
CA PHE A 471 -17.45 -17.79 -5.27
C PHE A 471 -17.99 -18.81 -6.26
N ASN A 472 -19.32 -18.93 -6.40
CA ASN A 472 -19.99 -19.97 -7.19
C ASN A 472 -21.03 -19.38 -8.18
N THR A 473 -20.99 -18.07 -8.42
CA THR A 473 -21.99 -17.35 -9.24
C THR A 473 -21.44 -16.72 -10.54
N TYR A 474 -20.17 -16.29 -10.58
CA TYR A 474 -19.66 -15.39 -11.62
C TYR A 474 -18.54 -16.00 -12.49
N GLN A 475 -18.62 -17.30 -12.82
CA GLN A 475 -17.58 -18.02 -13.55
C GLN A 475 -17.56 -17.76 -15.05
N SER A 476 -18.69 -17.35 -15.67
CA SER A 476 -18.65 -16.94 -17.08
C SER A 476 -18.04 -15.54 -17.21
N GLU A 477 -17.28 -15.30 -18.29
CA GLU A 477 -16.66 -13.98 -18.51
C GLU A 477 -17.70 -12.86 -18.57
N THR A 478 -18.89 -13.13 -19.12
CA THR A 478 -19.98 -12.15 -19.16
C THR A 478 -20.52 -11.82 -17.77
N GLU A 479 -20.69 -12.81 -16.90
CA GLU A 479 -21.13 -12.59 -15.52
C GLU A 479 -20.06 -11.87 -14.71
N MET A 480 -18.79 -12.25 -14.86
CA MET A 480 -17.66 -11.55 -14.24
C MET A 480 -17.59 -10.08 -14.67
N MET A 481 -17.68 -9.78 -15.98
CA MET A 481 -17.73 -8.40 -16.47
C MET A 481 -18.89 -7.61 -15.86
N ARG A 482 -20.07 -8.22 -15.74
CA ARG A 482 -21.24 -7.59 -15.11
C ARG A 482 -21.04 -7.36 -13.63
N TYR A 483 -20.42 -8.30 -12.91
CA TYR A 483 -20.13 -8.18 -11.50
C TYR A 483 -19.13 -7.06 -11.23
N ILE A 484 -17.99 -7.06 -11.94
CA ILE A 484 -16.98 -5.99 -11.85
C ILE A 484 -17.63 -4.63 -12.12
N LYS A 485 -18.41 -4.49 -13.21
CA LYS A 485 -19.07 -3.23 -13.53
C LYS A 485 -20.15 -2.83 -12.51
N LYS A 486 -20.86 -3.80 -11.92
CA LYS A 486 -21.85 -3.57 -10.86
C LYS A 486 -21.18 -2.96 -9.63
N LEU A 487 -20.00 -3.46 -9.24
CA LEU A 487 -19.25 -2.90 -8.13
C LEU A 487 -18.66 -1.53 -8.46
N GLU A 488 -18.03 -1.38 -9.63
CA GLU A 488 -17.46 -0.10 -10.08
C GLU A 488 -18.47 1.05 -10.03
N ARG A 489 -19.73 0.80 -10.42
CA ARG A 489 -20.80 1.82 -10.40
C ARG A 489 -21.18 2.31 -9.00
N LYS A 490 -20.79 1.60 -7.94
CA LYS A 490 -21.02 2.01 -6.54
C LYS A 490 -19.90 2.91 -6.02
N ASP A 491 -18.83 3.10 -6.79
CA ASP A 491 -17.60 3.75 -6.37
C ASP A 491 -17.38 5.06 -7.13
N LEU A 492 -17.26 6.17 -6.39
CA LEU A 492 -16.85 7.45 -6.98
C LEU A 492 -15.32 7.48 -7.08
N ALA A 493 -14.82 7.68 -8.30
CA ALA A 493 -13.41 7.72 -8.65
C ALA A 493 -13.10 8.94 -9.56
N LEU A 494 -11.83 9.18 -9.93
CA LEU A 494 -11.42 10.39 -10.67
C LEU A 494 -11.97 10.47 -12.10
N ASN A 495 -12.49 9.36 -12.63
CA ASN A 495 -13.22 9.37 -13.90
C ASN A 495 -14.65 9.95 -13.80
N HIS A 496 -15.09 10.38 -12.61
CA HIS A 496 -16.38 11.04 -12.38
C HIS A 496 -16.24 12.54 -12.06
N SER A 497 -15.44 12.87 -11.03
CA SER A 497 -15.23 14.24 -10.54
C SER A 497 -13.96 14.32 -9.70
N MET A 498 -13.53 15.55 -9.39
CA MET A 498 -12.42 15.81 -8.47
C MET A 498 -12.66 15.14 -7.10
N ILE A 499 -11.63 14.47 -6.60
CA ILE A 499 -11.56 13.98 -5.21
C ILE A 499 -10.54 14.85 -4.48
N SER A 500 -10.97 15.92 -3.80
CA SER A 500 -10.07 16.93 -3.22
C SER A 500 -9.56 16.56 -1.82
N LEU A 501 -9.07 15.33 -1.64
CA LEU A 501 -8.54 14.84 -0.36
C LEU A 501 -7.21 15.51 -0.03
N GLY A 502 -7.19 16.37 1.00
CA GLY A 502 -5.96 16.90 1.58
C GLY A 502 -4.96 15.81 1.99
N SER A 503 -3.66 16.08 1.81
CA SER A 503 -2.53 15.19 2.02
C SER A 503 -2.56 13.92 1.17
N CYS A 504 -3.35 13.86 0.09
CA CYS A 504 -3.47 12.68 -0.77
C CYS A 504 -3.04 12.93 -2.21
N THR A 505 -3.01 14.18 -2.68
CA THR A 505 -2.62 14.56 -4.05
C THR A 505 -3.31 13.67 -5.10
N MET A 506 -4.63 13.76 -5.19
CA MET A 506 -5.45 13.01 -6.14
C MET A 506 -5.32 13.55 -7.58
N LYS A 507 -4.10 13.54 -8.11
CA LYS A 507 -3.75 14.05 -9.45
C LYS A 507 -4.06 13.02 -10.55
N LEU A 508 -3.85 13.41 -11.80
CA LEU A 508 -3.96 12.51 -12.94
C LEU A 508 -3.01 11.31 -12.80
N ASN A 509 -3.54 10.11 -13.04
CA ASN A 509 -2.79 8.90 -13.35
C ASN A 509 -2.94 8.66 -14.86
N ALA A 510 -1.97 9.03 -15.67
CA ALA A 510 -2.17 9.11 -17.11
C ALA A 510 -2.13 7.72 -17.76
N ALA A 511 -2.96 7.52 -18.79
CA ALA A 511 -3.01 6.25 -19.52
C ALA A 511 -1.63 5.83 -20.05
N SER A 512 -0.85 6.78 -20.59
CA SER A 512 0.51 6.56 -21.08
C SER A 512 1.45 6.03 -19.99
N GLU A 513 1.27 6.43 -18.72
CA GLU A 513 2.06 5.97 -17.57
C GLU A 513 1.62 4.57 -17.12
N MET A 514 0.34 4.22 -17.31
CA MET A 514 -0.26 2.95 -16.87
C MET A 514 -0.02 1.80 -17.87
N LEU A 515 0.02 2.07 -19.18
CA LEU A 515 0.14 1.03 -20.22
C LEU A 515 1.33 0.06 -20.05
N PRO A 516 2.54 0.48 -19.59
CA PRO A 516 3.67 -0.43 -19.40
C PRO A 516 3.40 -1.56 -18.40
N LEU A 517 2.49 -1.37 -17.43
CA LEU A 517 2.17 -2.37 -16.40
C LEU A 517 1.60 -3.67 -16.98
N SER A 518 0.92 -3.56 -18.13
CA SER A 518 0.31 -4.68 -18.84
C SER A 518 1.24 -5.34 -19.86
N ASN A 519 2.45 -4.83 -20.06
CA ASN A 519 3.41 -5.41 -20.99
C ASN A 519 4.16 -6.59 -20.31
N PRO A 520 4.12 -7.82 -20.89
CA PRO A 520 4.79 -8.98 -20.33
C PRO A 520 6.30 -8.82 -20.11
N GLN A 521 6.97 -7.97 -20.89
CA GLN A 521 8.40 -7.66 -20.72
C GLN A 521 8.71 -6.97 -19.39
N TRP A 522 7.71 -6.39 -18.74
CA TRP A 522 7.80 -5.81 -17.40
C TRP A 522 7.12 -6.72 -16.36
N GLY A 523 5.90 -7.20 -16.66
CA GLY A 523 5.07 -7.93 -15.71
C GLY A 523 5.58 -9.32 -15.32
N ASN A 524 6.33 -10.00 -16.21
CA ASN A 524 6.70 -11.42 -16.02
C ASN A 524 8.18 -11.65 -15.68
N ILE A 525 8.80 -10.71 -14.98
CA ILE A 525 10.17 -10.88 -14.46
C ILE A 525 10.11 -11.24 -12.98
N HIS A 526 10.75 -12.35 -12.59
CA HIS A 526 10.85 -12.78 -11.20
C HIS A 526 11.84 -11.87 -10.42
N PRO A 527 11.56 -11.45 -9.17
CA PRO A 527 12.40 -10.47 -8.44
C PRO A 527 13.86 -10.89 -8.26
N PHE A 528 14.11 -12.20 -8.24
CA PHE A 528 15.43 -12.79 -7.98
C PHE A 528 16.13 -13.35 -9.23
N VAL A 529 15.73 -12.94 -10.44
CA VAL A 529 16.49 -13.31 -11.64
C VAL A 529 17.89 -12.69 -11.62
N PRO A 530 18.88 -13.32 -12.30
CA PRO A 530 20.15 -12.67 -12.61
C PRO A 530 19.97 -11.29 -13.23
N LEU A 531 20.76 -10.29 -12.79
CA LEU A 531 20.56 -8.89 -13.18
C LEU A 531 20.68 -8.63 -14.70
N ASN A 532 21.43 -9.46 -15.42
CA ASN A 532 21.54 -9.42 -16.88
C ASN A 532 20.27 -9.89 -17.63
N GLN A 533 19.25 -10.36 -16.90
CA GLN A 533 17.92 -10.66 -17.43
C GLN A 533 16.93 -9.50 -17.19
N ALA A 534 17.29 -8.54 -16.34
CA ALA A 534 16.46 -7.40 -15.95
C ALA A 534 17.11 -6.06 -16.35
N GLU A 535 17.89 -6.01 -17.43
CA GLU A 535 18.65 -4.81 -17.85
C GLU A 535 17.76 -3.59 -18.11
N GLY A 536 16.54 -3.80 -18.63
CA GLY A 536 15.53 -2.76 -18.80
C GLY A 536 15.09 -2.18 -17.46
N TYR A 537 14.76 -3.03 -16.49
CA TYR A 537 14.47 -2.62 -15.11
C TYR A 537 15.64 -1.88 -14.48
N GLN A 538 16.85 -2.43 -14.58
CA GLN A 538 18.05 -1.80 -14.02
C GLN A 538 18.27 -0.39 -14.60
N THR A 539 17.99 -0.18 -15.88
CA THR A 539 18.09 1.14 -16.50
C THR A 539 17.01 2.09 -15.96
N VAL A 540 15.75 1.66 -15.91
CA VAL A 540 14.64 2.50 -15.42
C VAL A 540 14.81 2.86 -13.95
N LEU A 541 15.10 1.88 -13.10
CA LEU A 541 15.22 2.08 -11.65
C LEU A 541 16.37 3.02 -11.30
N LYS A 542 17.55 2.86 -11.92
CA LYS A 542 18.69 3.79 -11.72
C LYS A 542 18.39 5.19 -12.21
N ASN A 543 17.69 5.32 -13.34
CA ASN A 543 17.28 6.63 -13.84
C ASN A 543 16.25 7.28 -12.92
N LEU A 544 15.31 6.51 -12.37
CA LEU A 544 14.34 7.02 -11.39
C LEU A 544 15.05 7.45 -10.10
N GLU A 545 15.96 6.65 -9.55
CA GLU A 545 16.79 7.03 -8.39
C GLU A 545 17.53 8.34 -8.65
N HIS A 546 18.14 8.52 -9.82
CA HIS A 546 18.78 9.77 -10.20
C HIS A 546 17.80 10.94 -10.31
N GLN A 547 16.67 10.74 -10.97
CA GLN A 547 15.60 11.76 -11.09
C GLN A 547 15.13 12.22 -9.69
N LEU A 548 14.92 11.28 -8.76
CA LEU A 548 14.50 11.58 -7.40
C LEU A 548 15.61 12.29 -6.60
N ASN A 549 16.88 11.90 -6.78
CA ASN A 549 18.03 12.62 -6.21
C ASN A 549 18.05 14.09 -6.68
N VAL A 550 17.85 14.35 -7.97
CA VAL A 550 17.81 15.72 -8.52
C VAL A 550 16.64 16.52 -7.93
N VAL A 551 15.43 15.94 -7.93
CA VAL A 551 14.22 16.59 -7.41
C VAL A 551 14.36 16.92 -5.93
N THR A 552 15.00 16.06 -5.15
CA THR A 552 15.13 16.23 -3.70
C THR A 552 16.40 16.95 -3.25
N GLY A 553 17.40 17.06 -4.14
CA GLY A 553 18.73 17.58 -3.83
C GLY A 553 19.63 16.62 -3.05
N PHE A 554 19.24 15.34 -2.94
CA PHE A 554 19.94 14.32 -2.16
C PHE A 554 20.96 13.52 -2.97
N ALA A 555 21.80 12.74 -2.28
CA ALA A 555 22.94 12.04 -2.85
C ALA A 555 22.65 10.58 -3.23
N GLY A 556 21.68 9.94 -2.56
CA GLY A 556 21.31 8.56 -2.84
C GLY A 556 19.83 8.29 -2.57
N THR A 557 19.30 7.28 -3.25
CA THR A 557 17.90 6.85 -3.13
C THR A 557 17.84 5.34 -2.93
N SER A 558 16.89 4.87 -2.11
CA SER A 558 16.46 3.47 -2.09
C SER A 558 14.98 3.38 -2.48
N LEU A 559 14.70 2.58 -3.51
CA LEU A 559 13.33 2.27 -3.97
C LEU A 559 12.69 1.09 -3.22
N GLN A 560 13.41 0.47 -2.27
CA GLN A 560 12.94 -0.73 -1.58
C GLN A 560 11.64 -0.54 -0.78
N PRO A 561 11.44 0.56 -0.01
CA PRO A 561 10.24 0.68 0.81
C PRO A 561 8.97 0.84 -0.03
N ASN A 562 8.01 -0.07 0.17
CA ASN A 562 6.79 -0.21 -0.64
C ASN A 562 5.55 0.55 -0.08
N SER A 563 5.75 1.55 0.77
CA SER A 563 4.72 2.54 1.16
C SER A 563 5.38 3.74 1.84
N GLY A 564 4.66 4.86 1.98
CA GLY A 564 5.21 6.04 2.68
C GLY A 564 5.61 5.75 4.13
N ALA A 565 4.77 5.01 4.85
CA ALA A 565 5.07 4.56 6.22
C ALA A 565 6.31 3.64 6.30
N GLN A 566 6.52 2.79 5.28
CA GLN A 566 7.77 2.02 5.18
C GLN A 566 8.98 2.91 4.88
N GLY A 567 8.80 3.98 4.11
CA GLY A 567 9.82 5.00 3.89
C GLY A 567 10.21 5.73 5.18
N GLU A 568 9.23 6.07 6.02
CA GLU A 568 9.49 6.59 7.37
C GLU A 568 10.29 5.62 8.23
N PHE A 569 9.84 4.37 8.33
CA PHE A 569 10.55 3.35 9.07
C PHE A 569 11.98 3.15 8.54
N ALA A 570 12.16 3.05 7.22
CA ALA A 570 13.47 2.90 6.58
C ALA A 570 14.40 4.09 6.85
N GLY A 571 13.88 5.32 6.75
CA GLY A 571 14.66 6.53 7.00
C GLY A 571 15.13 6.61 8.45
N LEU A 572 14.26 6.28 9.41
CA LEU A 572 14.61 6.25 10.82
C LEU A 572 15.58 5.12 11.18
N MET A 573 15.45 3.94 10.56
CA MET A 573 16.43 2.85 10.71
C MET A 573 17.79 3.21 10.10
N THR A 574 17.80 3.96 9.00
CA THR A 574 19.04 4.50 8.38
C THR A 574 19.71 5.52 9.32
N ILE A 575 18.94 6.44 9.93
CA ILE A 575 19.45 7.37 10.96
C ILE A 575 20.00 6.61 12.17
N ARG A 576 19.30 5.57 12.63
CA ARG A 576 19.73 4.73 13.75
C ARG A 576 21.07 4.06 13.45
N ALA A 577 21.21 3.45 12.27
CA ALA A 577 22.46 2.81 11.85
C ALA A 577 23.62 3.82 11.73
N TYR A 578 23.35 5.04 11.26
CA TYR A 578 24.32 6.14 11.25
C TYR A 578 24.81 6.51 12.65
N HIS A 579 23.91 6.68 13.62
CA HIS A 579 24.29 6.98 15.01
C HIS A 579 25.09 5.83 15.64
N GLU A 580 24.69 4.58 15.38
CA GLU A 580 25.44 3.40 15.84
C GLU A 580 26.85 3.35 15.27
N ALA A 581 27.02 3.61 13.97
CA ALA A 581 28.32 3.64 13.31
C ALA A 581 29.24 4.75 13.86
N ASN A 582 28.66 5.84 14.39
CA ASN A 582 29.41 6.94 15.01
C ASN A 582 29.68 6.74 16.51
N GLY A 583 29.24 5.63 17.10
CA GLY A 583 29.41 5.35 18.53
C GLY A 583 28.36 6.01 19.45
N ASP A 584 27.32 6.62 18.87
CA ASP A 584 26.25 7.36 19.56
C ASP A 584 24.96 6.51 19.68
N ALA A 585 25.09 5.20 19.92
CA ALA A 585 23.99 4.24 19.95
C ALA A 585 22.89 4.54 21.00
N ASN A 586 23.16 5.42 21.97
CA ASN A 586 22.18 5.87 22.96
C ASN A 586 21.20 6.92 22.42
N ARG A 587 21.43 7.50 21.24
CA ARG A 587 20.54 8.47 20.61
C ARG A 587 19.26 7.78 20.13
N ASN A 588 18.16 7.98 20.86
CA ASN A 588 16.85 7.41 20.53
C ASN A 588 15.67 8.37 20.75
N ILE A 589 15.90 9.66 21.03
CA ILE A 589 14.82 10.64 21.13
C ILE A 589 14.46 11.15 19.73
N CYS A 590 13.17 11.07 19.39
CA CYS A 590 12.62 11.62 18.15
C CYS A 590 11.65 12.76 18.49
N LEU A 591 11.99 13.98 18.07
CA LEU A 591 11.09 15.13 18.20
C LEU A 591 10.06 15.08 17.07
N ILE A 592 8.77 15.26 17.40
CA ILE A 592 7.68 15.22 16.42
C ILE A 592 6.68 16.36 16.71
N PRO A 593 6.41 17.25 15.75
CA PRO A 593 5.36 18.26 15.88
C PRO A 593 3.98 17.66 16.12
N ALA A 594 3.16 18.33 16.94
CA ALA A 594 1.79 17.89 17.21
C ALA A 594 0.91 17.79 15.93
N SER A 595 1.24 18.57 14.90
CA SER A 595 0.57 18.58 13.59
C SER A 595 0.96 17.42 12.68
N ALA A 596 2.04 16.68 12.98
CA ALA A 596 2.55 15.62 12.11
C ALA A 596 1.49 14.52 11.85
N HIS A 597 1.58 13.88 10.69
CA HIS A 597 0.73 12.74 10.34
C HIS A 597 0.87 11.60 11.36
N GLY A 598 -0.17 10.77 11.49
CA GLY A 598 -0.22 9.72 12.51
C GLY A 598 0.78 8.60 12.27
N THR A 599 1.29 8.46 11.04
CA THR A 599 2.36 7.51 10.69
C THR A 599 3.68 7.90 11.34
N ASN A 600 4.06 9.18 11.38
CA ASN A 600 5.34 9.63 11.92
C ASN A 600 5.60 9.09 13.35
N PRO A 601 4.72 9.32 14.34
CA PRO A 601 4.93 8.78 15.68
C PRO A 601 4.83 7.25 15.74
N ALA A 602 4.01 6.61 14.90
CA ALA A 602 3.94 5.14 14.83
C ALA A 602 5.26 4.54 14.30
N SER A 603 5.81 5.10 13.22
CA SER A 603 7.08 4.72 12.62
C SER A 603 8.26 4.97 13.55
N ALA A 604 8.25 6.08 14.31
CA ALA A 604 9.27 6.37 15.31
C ALA A 604 9.29 5.34 16.44
N VAL A 605 8.14 4.99 17.01
CA VAL A 605 8.05 3.93 18.03
C VAL A 605 8.47 2.59 17.47
N MET A 606 8.04 2.27 16.24
CA MET A 606 8.42 1.04 15.55
C MET A 606 9.93 0.96 15.28
N ALA A 607 10.59 2.09 15.02
CA ALA A 607 12.05 2.22 14.91
C ALA A 607 12.76 2.30 16.28
N GLY A 608 12.06 2.02 17.39
CA GLY A 608 12.64 1.96 18.73
C GLY A 608 12.97 3.32 19.33
N MET A 609 12.44 4.41 18.76
CA MET A 609 12.65 5.77 19.24
C MET A 609 11.58 6.17 20.26
N LYS A 610 11.97 7.04 21.18
CA LYS A 610 11.08 7.69 22.16
C LYS A 610 10.58 9.01 21.58
N VAL A 611 9.28 9.08 21.32
CA VAL A 611 8.62 10.27 20.78
C VAL A 611 8.50 11.35 21.85
N VAL A 612 8.99 12.54 21.53
CA VAL A 612 8.79 13.76 22.32
C VAL A 612 8.07 14.78 21.45
N VAL A 613 6.82 15.10 21.80
CA VAL A 613 5.97 15.98 21.00
C VAL A 613 6.39 17.44 21.18
N THR A 614 6.53 18.21 20.11
CA THR A 614 6.72 19.66 20.14
C THR A 614 5.39 20.40 19.94
N LYS A 615 5.27 21.57 20.55
CA LYS A 615 4.06 22.39 20.46
C LYS A 615 3.90 23.03 19.08
N THR A 616 2.69 23.50 18.84
CA THR A 616 2.31 24.32 17.70
C THR A 616 1.91 25.69 18.22
N ASP A 617 2.32 26.76 17.55
CA ASP A 617 1.91 28.12 17.87
C ASP A 617 0.43 28.38 17.49
N GLU A 618 -0.10 29.56 17.83
CA GLU A 618 -1.50 29.93 17.52
C GLU A 618 -1.78 30.02 16.01
N ARG A 619 -0.74 30.13 15.17
CA ARG A 619 -0.82 30.20 13.71
C ARG A 619 -0.64 28.85 13.04
N GLY A 620 -0.48 27.77 13.80
CA GLY A 620 -0.32 26.43 13.26
C GLY A 620 1.12 26.05 12.89
N ASN A 621 2.13 26.86 13.21
CA ASN A 621 3.55 26.54 12.94
C ASN A 621 4.17 25.79 14.11
N ILE A 622 5.33 25.18 13.91
CA ILE A 622 6.14 24.61 14.99
C ILE A 622 6.56 25.74 15.95
N ASP A 623 6.36 25.52 17.25
CA ASP A 623 6.88 26.41 18.28
C ASP A 623 8.41 26.22 18.39
N VAL A 624 9.16 27.14 17.78
CA VAL A 624 10.63 27.08 17.67
C VAL A 624 11.31 27.09 19.03
N GLU A 625 10.78 27.83 20.01
CA GLU A 625 11.37 27.91 21.35
C GLU A 625 11.12 26.63 22.16
N ASP A 626 9.92 26.04 22.04
CA ASP A 626 9.63 24.74 22.63
C ASP A 626 10.45 23.61 21.99
N LEU A 627 10.65 23.64 20.66
CA LEU A 627 11.55 22.75 19.95
C LEU A 627 13.00 22.90 20.45
N ARG A 628 13.52 24.13 20.51
CA ARG A 628 14.88 24.45 20.97
C ARG A 628 15.11 23.92 22.39
N ALA A 629 14.20 24.24 23.31
CA ALA A 629 14.28 23.78 24.69
C ALA A 629 14.30 22.23 24.79
N LYS A 630 13.53 21.53 23.95
CA LYS A 630 13.52 20.07 23.91
C LYS A 630 14.77 19.47 23.25
N ALA A 631 15.26 20.08 22.18
CA ALA A 631 16.50 19.67 21.53
C ALA A 631 17.69 19.79 22.50
N GLU A 632 17.81 20.92 23.21
CA GLU A 632 18.86 21.14 24.21
C GLU A 632 18.72 20.20 25.42
N LEU A 633 17.49 19.99 25.91
CA LEU A 633 17.21 19.05 27.00
C LEU A 633 17.62 17.61 26.65
N HIS A 634 17.40 17.21 25.40
CA HIS A 634 17.63 15.84 24.93
C HIS A 634 18.94 15.68 24.13
N LYS A 635 19.80 16.70 24.05
CA LYS A 635 20.98 16.75 23.16
C LYS A 635 21.85 15.49 23.15
N ASP A 636 22.06 14.87 24.31
CA ASP A 636 22.94 13.69 24.44
C ASP A 636 22.27 12.40 23.93
N ASN A 637 20.95 12.41 23.76
CA ASN A 637 20.14 11.28 23.28
C ASN A 637 19.28 11.63 22.06
N LEU A 638 19.44 12.82 21.48
CA LEU A 638 18.66 13.29 20.34
C LEU A 638 19.06 12.53 19.09
N ALA A 639 18.14 11.73 18.54
CA ALA A 639 18.34 10.96 17.33
C ALA A 639 17.86 11.72 16.10
N ALA A 640 16.61 12.20 16.15
CA ALA A 640 15.96 12.78 15.00
C ALA A 640 14.90 13.85 15.33
N LEU A 641 14.61 14.70 14.34
CA LEU A 641 13.35 15.43 14.19
C LEU A 641 12.60 14.81 13.00
N MET A 642 11.30 14.57 13.14
CA MET A 642 10.42 14.32 11.98
C MET A 642 9.58 15.57 11.72
N VAL A 643 9.69 16.15 10.52
CA VAL A 643 8.93 17.33 10.10
C VAL A 643 8.27 17.08 8.75
N THR A 644 7.08 17.63 8.52
CA THR A 644 6.42 17.63 7.21
C THR A 644 6.56 19.03 6.61
N TYR A 645 6.97 19.13 5.34
CA TYR A 645 7.13 20.42 4.68
C TYR A 645 6.53 20.44 3.26
N PRO A 646 5.73 21.46 2.89
CA PRO A 646 5.01 22.36 3.81
C PRO A 646 4.20 21.55 4.82
N SER A 647 3.87 22.17 5.96
CA SER A 647 3.24 21.46 7.07
C SER A 647 1.89 20.85 6.67
N THR A 648 1.38 19.92 7.49
CA THR A 648 0.03 19.33 7.31
C THR A 648 -1.10 20.37 7.42
N HIS A 649 -0.78 21.61 7.80
CA HIS A 649 -1.72 22.74 7.77
C HIS A 649 -1.77 23.45 6.40
N GLY A 650 -0.97 23.01 5.42
CA GLY A 650 -0.93 23.60 4.08
C GLY A 650 -0.19 24.94 4.02
N VAL A 651 0.83 25.14 4.88
CA VAL A 651 1.59 26.40 4.96
C VAL A 651 3.11 26.16 4.96
N TYR A 652 3.85 27.09 4.35
CA TYR A 652 5.31 27.13 4.41
C TYR A 652 5.76 27.83 5.70
N GLU A 653 6.45 27.09 6.56
CA GLU A 653 7.06 27.66 7.75
C GLU A 653 8.38 28.34 7.39
N LYS A 654 8.51 29.62 7.72
CA LYS A 654 9.71 30.43 7.46
C LYS A 654 10.92 29.99 8.27
N ALA A 655 10.69 29.53 9.50
CA ALA A 655 11.75 29.14 10.42
C ALA A 655 12.34 27.75 10.11
N ILE A 656 12.00 27.10 9.00
CA ILE A 656 12.38 25.71 8.74
C ILE A 656 13.90 25.47 8.76
N MET A 657 14.69 26.40 8.20
CA MET A 657 16.15 26.29 8.23
C MET A 657 16.72 26.48 9.64
N GLU A 658 16.10 27.34 10.46
CA GLU A 658 16.47 27.49 11.87
C GLU A 658 16.15 26.20 12.65
N ILE A 659 14.97 25.63 12.40
CA ILE A 659 14.51 24.37 13.01
C ILE A 659 15.47 23.23 12.69
N THR A 660 15.88 23.06 11.42
CA THR A 660 16.81 21.99 11.04
C THR A 660 18.19 22.21 11.64
N GLN A 661 18.69 23.45 11.63
CA GLN A 661 19.97 23.81 12.26
C GLN A 661 19.99 23.52 13.77
N ILE A 662 18.91 23.83 14.50
CA ILE A 662 18.80 23.52 15.95
C ILE A 662 19.01 22.02 16.20
N ILE A 663 18.45 21.16 15.35
CA ILE A 663 18.58 19.71 15.50
C ILE A 663 20.00 19.25 15.22
N HIS A 664 20.62 19.76 14.16
CA HIS A 664 22.01 19.46 13.80
C HIS A 664 22.99 19.93 14.88
N ASP A 665 22.81 21.13 15.42
CA ASP A 665 23.64 21.69 16.50
C ASP A 665 23.60 20.83 17.78
N ASN A 666 22.53 20.05 17.97
CA ASN A 666 22.34 19.13 19.09
C ASN A 666 22.59 17.65 18.71
N GLY A 667 23.20 17.39 17.55
CA GLY A 667 23.64 16.05 17.12
C GLY A 667 22.54 15.13 16.59
N GLY A 668 21.34 15.63 16.34
CA GLY A 668 20.26 14.88 15.69
C GLY A 668 20.38 14.88 14.16
N GLN A 669 19.56 14.06 13.51
CA GLN A 669 19.31 14.12 12.05
C GLN A 669 17.89 14.62 11.78
N VAL A 670 17.64 15.16 10.60
CA VAL A 670 16.33 15.68 10.20
C VAL A 670 15.70 14.74 9.18
N TYR A 671 14.60 14.11 9.59
CA TYR A 671 13.72 13.38 8.70
C TYR A 671 12.61 14.30 8.20
N MET A 672 12.49 14.43 6.87
CA MET A 672 11.38 15.12 6.23
C MET A 672 10.35 14.11 5.71
N ASP A 673 9.11 14.27 6.15
CA ASP A 673 7.96 13.66 5.50
C ASP A 673 7.67 14.41 4.19
N GLY A 674 7.94 13.73 3.06
CA GLY A 674 7.76 14.26 1.71
C GLY A 674 6.39 13.96 1.10
N ALA A 675 5.37 13.61 1.89
CA ALA A 675 4.01 13.46 1.38
C ALA A 675 3.49 14.73 0.68
N ASN A 676 3.97 15.91 1.11
CA ASN A 676 3.59 17.22 0.58
C ASN A 676 4.56 17.76 -0.50
N MET A 677 5.38 16.89 -1.11
CA MET A 677 6.34 17.29 -2.15
C MET A 677 5.67 17.89 -3.40
N ASN A 678 4.37 17.69 -3.63
CA ASN A 678 3.66 18.34 -4.75
C ASN A 678 3.73 19.88 -4.68
N ALA A 679 3.97 20.45 -3.50
CA ALA A 679 4.19 21.87 -3.29
C ALA A 679 5.68 22.30 -3.44
N GLN A 680 6.61 21.37 -3.56
CA GLN A 680 8.05 21.67 -3.55
C GLN A 680 8.71 21.53 -4.91
N VAL A 681 8.37 20.48 -5.69
CA VAL A 681 9.13 20.07 -6.88
C VAL A 681 9.39 21.26 -7.82
N GLY A 682 10.67 21.53 -8.07
CA GLY A 682 11.12 22.60 -8.97
C GLY A 682 11.11 24.01 -8.37
N LEU A 683 10.61 24.21 -7.15
CA LEU A 683 10.59 25.51 -6.46
C LEU A 683 11.48 25.55 -5.22
N THR A 684 11.52 24.46 -4.46
CA THR A 684 12.39 24.20 -3.30
C THR A 684 12.68 22.69 -3.24
N ASN A 685 13.51 22.23 -2.30
CA ASN A 685 13.69 20.79 -2.07
C ASN A 685 14.12 20.48 -0.62
N PRO A 686 13.97 19.22 -0.17
CA PRO A 686 14.37 18.77 1.17
C PRO A 686 15.82 19.11 1.55
N ALA A 687 16.77 18.93 0.63
CA ALA A 687 18.18 19.23 0.91
C ALA A 687 18.42 20.73 1.17
N THR A 688 17.74 21.61 0.44
CA THR A 688 17.85 23.08 0.59
C THR A 688 17.35 23.55 1.94
N ILE A 689 16.31 22.92 2.50
CA ILE A 689 15.76 23.25 3.82
C ILE A 689 16.52 22.59 4.98
N GLY A 690 17.56 21.78 4.69
CA GLY A 690 18.41 21.14 5.70
C GLY A 690 17.92 19.78 6.20
N ALA A 691 17.09 19.07 5.44
CA ALA A 691 16.74 17.68 5.76
C ALA A 691 17.91 16.73 5.44
N ASP A 692 18.03 15.62 6.17
CA ASP A 692 19.04 14.57 5.94
C ASP A 692 18.46 13.35 5.22
N VAL A 693 17.17 13.08 5.42
CA VAL A 693 16.45 12.00 4.75
C VAL A 693 15.01 12.42 4.50
N CYS A 694 14.48 12.05 3.34
CA CYS A 694 13.09 12.27 2.98
C CYS A 694 12.52 11.01 2.36
N HIS A 695 11.35 10.57 2.81
CA HIS A 695 10.57 9.66 1.99
C HIS A 695 9.70 10.44 1.00
N LEU A 696 9.39 9.83 -0.15
CA LEU A 696 8.44 10.38 -1.11
C LEU A 696 7.22 9.46 -1.22
N ASN A 697 6.02 9.99 -1.35
CA ASN A 697 4.86 9.19 -1.77
C ASN A 697 4.75 9.22 -3.29
N LEU A 698 5.26 8.20 -3.98
CA LEU A 698 5.13 8.12 -5.44
C LEU A 698 3.66 8.02 -5.89
N HIS A 699 2.80 7.47 -5.04
CA HIS A 699 1.35 7.36 -5.19
C HIS A 699 0.57 8.63 -4.80
N LYS A 700 1.28 9.73 -4.55
CA LYS A 700 0.71 11.06 -4.38
C LYS A 700 1.36 12.00 -5.40
N THR A 701 2.61 12.39 -5.14
CA THR A 701 3.29 13.42 -5.94
C THR A 701 3.65 12.94 -7.35
N PHE A 702 3.96 11.64 -7.54
CA PHE A 702 4.53 11.11 -8.78
C PHE A 702 3.63 10.09 -9.48
N ALA A 703 2.32 10.34 -9.44
CA ALA A 703 1.28 9.75 -10.30
C ALA A 703 1.01 8.23 -10.21
N ILE A 704 1.65 7.46 -9.31
CA ILE A 704 1.18 6.08 -9.05
C ILE A 704 -0.29 6.15 -8.60
N PRO A 705 -1.19 5.31 -9.14
CA PRO A 705 -2.60 5.34 -8.81
C PRO A 705 -2.86 4.94 -7.36
N HIS A 706 -3.85 5.60 -6.76
CA HIS A 706 -4.27 5.41 -5.39
C HIS A 706 -4.86 4.02 -5.11
N GLY A 707 -5.41 3.34 -6.13
CA GLY A 707 -5.79 1.93 -6.10
C GLY A 707 -6.88 1.54 -5.11
N GLY A 708 -7.72 2.48 -4.67
CA GLY A 708 -8.68 2.27 -3.60
C GLY A 708 -8.06 2.20 -2.19
N GLY A 709 -6.76 2.50 -2.06
CA GLY A 709 -5.98 2.40 -0.81
C GLY A 709 -4.66 1.64 -0.95
N GLY A 710 -4.10 1.54 -2.15
CA GLY A 710 -2.87 0.82 -2.49
C GLY A 710 -2.91 0.24 -3.92
N PRO A 711 -1.81 0.27 -4.68
CA PRO A 711 -0.44 0.18 -4.18
C PRO A 711 0.23 1.50 -3.84
N GLY A 712 1.26 1.43 -2.99
CA GLY A 712 2.19 2.52 -2.75
C GLY A 712 3.63 2.14 -3.09
N VAL A 713 4.46 3.15 -3.29
CA VAL A 713 5.93 3.08 -3.22
C VAL A 713 6.39 4.31 -2.44
N GLY A 714 7.30 4.09 -1.50
CA GLY A 714 7.77 5.10 -0.54
C GLY A 714 9.28 5.23 -0.49
N PRO A 715 9.97 5.55 -1.61
CA PRO A 715 11.41 5.57 -1.64
C PRO A 715 11.97 6.60 -0.65
N ILE A 716 13.14 6.29 -0.08
CA ILE A 716 13.89 7.24 0.75
C ILE A 716 15.02 7.84 -0.07
N CYS A 717 15.13 9.16 -0.05
CA CYS A 717 16.23 9.94 -0.60
C CYS A 717 17.04 10.50 0.57
N VAL A 718 18.37 10.40 0.53
CA VAL A 718 19.22 10.65 1.69
C VAL A 718 20.46 11.49 1.38
N ALA A 719 20.89 12.26 2.38
CA ALA A 719 22.11 13.03 2.37
C ALA A 719 23.35 12.11 2.33
N PRO A 720 24.52 12.61 1.87
CA PRO A 720 25.70 11.79 1.64
C PRO A 720 26.10 10.88 2.81
N GLN A 721 25.97 11.35 4.04
CA GLN A 721 26.37 10.59 5.24
C GLN A 721 25.47 9.38 5.53
N LEU A 722 24.25 9.34 4.99
CA LEU A 722 23.28 8.27 5.20
C LEU A 722 23.28 7.24 4.06
N VAL A 723 23.87 7.55 2.90
CA VAL A 723 23.95 6.66 1.73
C VAL A 723 24.51 5.27 2.08
N PRO A 724 25.59 5.13 2.90
CA PRO A 724 26.15 3.82 3.22
C PRO A 724 25.17 2.88 3.93
N PHE A 725 24.12 3.40 4.57
CA PHE A 725 23.20 2.63 5.40
C PHE A 725 21.86 2.31 4.71
N LEU A 726 21.68 2.70 3.44
CA LEU A 726 20.48 2.36 2.66
C LEU A 726 20.25 0.84 2.63
N PRO A 727 18.99 0.37 2.70
CA PRO A 727 18.68 -1.05 2.92
C PRO A 727 19.08 -1.95 1.76
N THR A 728 19.52 -3.18 2.10
CA THR A 728 19.86 -4.24 1.14
C THR A 728 18.80 -5.36 1.10
N ASN A 729 19.05 -6.43 0.36
CA ASN A 729 18.23 -7.64 0.32
C ASN A 729 19.12 -8.90 0.30
N PRO A 730 18.72 -10.00 0.99
CA PRO A 730 19.59 -11.17 1.16
C PRO A 730 19.79 -12.00 -0.12
N VAL A 731 18.95 -11.84 -1.14
CA VAL A 731 19.05 -12.60 -2.40
C VAL A 731 19.71 -11.77 -3.49
N VAL A 732 19.30 -10.52 -3.65
CA VAL A 732 19.88 -9.58 -4.62
C VAL A 732 20.34 -8.33 -3.87
N ALA A 733 21.66 -8.17 -3.71
CA ALA A 733 22.22 -7.06 -2.97
C ALA A 733 21.84 -5.70 -3.60
N THR A 734 21.33 -4.80 -2.76
CA THR A 734 21.05 -3.38 -3.06
C THR A 734 21.57 -2.50 -1.92
N GLY A 735 21.33 -1.19 -1.96
CA GLY A 735 21.65 -0.29 -0.85
C GLY A 735 23.12 0.16 -0.80
N GLY A 736 23.57 0.54 0.39
CA GLY A 736 24.91 1.09 0.64
C GLY A 736 25.93 0.06 1.14
N GLU A 737 27.19 0.49 1.32
CA GLU A 737 28.30 -0.38 1.75
C GLU A 737 28.14 -0.94 3.17
N ASN A 738 27.43 -0.23 4.06
CA ASN A 738 27.09 -0.62 5.42
C ASN A 738 25.56 -0.79 5.57
N ALA A 739 24.93 -1.34 4.54
CA ALA A 739 23.47 -1.42 4.44
C ALA A 739 22.82 -2.08 5.66
N ILE A 740 21.71 -1.49 6.10
CA ILE A 740 20.78 -2.21 6.98
C ILE A 740 20.14 -3.38 6.24
N THR A 741 19.63 -4.36 6.99
CA THR A 741 18.87 -5.50 6.45
C THR A 741 17.55 -5.06 5.81
N ALA A 742 16.85 -6.00 5.16
CA ALA A 742 15.70 -5.69 4.32
C ALA A 742 14.55 -5.01 5.07
N ILE A 743 13.94 -4.02 4.42
CA ILE A 743 12.72 -3.33 4.83
C ILE A 743 11.47 -3.98 4.20
N SER A 744 11.61 -4.45 2.95
CA SER A 744 10.55 -5.09 2.16
C SER A 744 11.06 -6.42 1.59
N ALA A 745 10.14 -7.32 1.22
CA ALA A 745 10.50 -8.67 0.75
C ALA A 745 11.32 -8.66 -0.55
N ALA A 746 11.00 -7.76 -1.48
CA ALA A 746 11.69 -7.62 -2.77
C ALA A 746 12.76 -6.52 -2.74
N PRO A 747 13.84 -6.61 -3.55
CA PRO A 747 14.99 -5.70 -3.45
C PRO A 747 14.67 -4.24 -3.79
N TRP A 748 13.71 -4.02 -4.70
CA TRP A 748 13.18 -2.70 -5.08
C TRP A 748 11.67 -2.59 -4.81
N GLY A 749 11.15 -3.34 -3.83
CA GLY A 749 9.73 -3.33 -3.48
C GLY A 749 8.81 -3.61 -4.67
N SER A 750 7.86 -2.71 -4.93
CA SER A 750 6.92 -2.80 -6.05
C SER A 750 7.52 -2.22 -7.34
N ALA A 751 8.54 -2.88 -7.91
CA ALA A 751 9.30 -2.37 -9.05
C ALA A 751 8.44 -2.07 -10.29
N LEU A 752 7.39 -2.84 -10.55
CA LEU A 752 6.46 -2.59 -11.67
C LEU A 752 5.75 -1.23 -11.55
N ALA A 753 5.40 -0.82 -10.33
CA ALA A 753 4.72 0.46 -10.08
C ALA A 753 5.66 1.66 -10.28
N CYS A 754 6.99 1.47 -10.16
CA CYS A 754 7.97 2.53 -10.38
C CYS A 754 8.00 3.04 -11.83
N LEU A 755 7.54 2.23 -12.79
CA LEU A 755 7.44 2.63 -14.21
C LEU A 755 6.54 3.87 -14.40
N ILE A 756 5.53 4.04 -13.55
CA ILE A 756 4.56 5.13 -13.63
C ILE A 756 5.26 6.45 -13.31
N SER A 757 5.94 6.53 -12.16
CA SER A 757 6.68 7.72 -11.74
C SER A 757 7.84 8.04 -12.68
N TYR A 758 8.50 7.01 -13.23
CA TYR A 758 9.49 7.20 -14.28
C TYR A 758 8.88 7.88 -15.52
N GLY A 759 7.72 7.42 -15.97
CA GLY A 759 6.97 8.03 -17.07
C GLY A 759 6.56 9.46 -16.79
N TYR A 760 6.00 9.73 -15.61
CA TYR A 760 5.59 11.06 -15.15
C TYR A 760 6.74 12.08 -15.23
N ILE A 761 7.89 11.75 -14.62
CA ILE A 761 9.06 12.65 -14.61
C ILE A 761 9.63 12.82 -16.03
N THR A 762 9.72 11.73 -16.79
CA THR A 762 10.32 11.74 -18.14
C THR A 762 9.47 12.53 -19.14
N MET A 763 8.13 12.47 -19.04
CA MET A 763 7.23 13.20 -19.94
C MET A 763 7.04 14.67 -19.55
N LEU A 764 7.22 15.03 -18.28
CA LEU A 764 7.14 16.42 -17.83
C LEU A 764 8.47 17.17 -17.94
N GLY A 765 9.59 16.52 -17.69
CA GLY A 765 10.89 17.18 -17.55
C GLY A 765 10.90 18.23 -16.43
N ALA A 766 11.95 19.05 -16.38
CA ALA A 766 12.10 20.09 -15.34
C ALA A 766 10.97 21.13 -15.35
N ASP A 767 10.65 21.67 -16.53
CA ASP A 767 9.63 22.71 -16.69
C ASP A 767 8.23 22.20 -16.32
N GLY A 768 7.84 21.03 -16.85
CA GLY A 768 6.52 20.47 -16.60
C GLY A 768 6.31 20.13 -15.13
N LEU A 769 7.33 19.60 -14.43
CA LEU A 769 7.27 19.34 -13.00
C LEU A 769 7.13 20.63 -12.18
N THR A 770 7.93 21.64 -12.51
CA THR A 770 7.87 22.95 -11.85
C THR A 770 6.51 23.61 -12.05
N ASP A 771 5.99 23.60 -13.27
CA ASP A 771 4.69 24.16 -13.60
C ASP A 771 3.53 23.39 -12.98
N SER A 772 3.65 22.06 -12.82
CA SER A 772 2.70 21.26 -12.03
C SER A 772 2.61 21.78 -10.60
N THR A 773 3.74 21.95 -9.91
CA THR A 773 3.74 22.50 -8.55
C THR A 773 3.16 23.91 -8.48
N LYS A 774 3.52 24.80 -9.42
CA LYS A 774 2.98 26.16 -9.45
C LYS A 774 1.45 26.16 -9.64
N ASN A 775 0.92 25.28 -10.49
CA ASN A 775 -0.53 25.19 -10.73
C ASN A 775 -1.28 24.50 -9.57
N ALA A 776 -0.65 23.59 -8.83
CA ALA A 776 -1.24 23.07 -7.60
C ALA A 776 -1.45 24.19 -6.56
N ILE A 777 -0.46 25.08 -6.38
CA ILE A 777 -0.56 26.26 -5.51
C ILE A 777 -1.61 27.25 -6.04
N LEU A 778 -1.64 27.50 -7.35
CA LEU A 778 -2.64 28.34 -8.00
C LEU A 778 -4.07 27.83 -7.72
N ASN A 779 -4.31 26.54 -7.93
CA ASN A 779 -5.62 25.92 -7.74
C ASN A 779 -6.08 26.02 -6.29
N ALA A 780 -5.20 25.72 -5.32
CA ALA A 780 -5.52 25.83 -3.89
C ALA A 780 -5.89 27.27 -3.49
N ASN A 781 -5.10 28.26 -3.90
CA ASN A 781 -5.36 29.67 -3.60
C ASN A 781 -6.59 30.22 -4.35
N TYR A 782 -6.91 29.69 -5.53
CA TYR A 782 -8.14 30.03 -6.24
C TYR A 782 -9.38 29.58 -5.47
N ILE A 783 -9.41 28.31 -5.02
CA ILE A 783 -10.52 27.81 -4.18
C ILE A 783 -10.59 28.61 -2.88
N LYS A 784 -9.43 28.90 -2.25
CA LYS A 784 -9.36 29.69 -1.02
C LYS A 784 -10.12 31.01 -1.15
N GLU A 785 -9.81 31.77 -2.19
CA GLU A 785 -10.44 33.08 -2.41
C GLU A 785 -11.92 32.95 -2.83
N ARG A 786 -12.28 31.93 -3.61
CA ARG A 786 -13.69 31.67 -3.97
C ARG A 786 -14.56 31.33 -2.76
N LEU A 787 -14.00 30.66 -1.76
CA LEU A 787 -14.71 30.29 -0.52
C LEU A 787 -14.60 31.34 0.58
N HIS A 788 -13.80 32.39 0.40
CA HIS A 788 -13.65 33.47 1.35
C HIS A 788 -15.01 34.14 1.65
N GLY A 789 -15.31 34.34 2.94
CA GLY A 789 -16.61 34.85 3.42
C GLY A 789 -17.72 33.79 3.54
N HIS A 790 -17.49 32.57 3.05
CA HIS A 790 -18.37 31.42 3.25
C HIS A 790 -17.81 30.44 4.27
N TYR A 791 -16.52 30.12 4.13
CA TYR A 791 -15.74 29.27 5.04
C TYR A 791 -14.44 29.97 5.40
N GLU A 792 -14.11 30.04 6.68
CA GLU A 792 -12.85 30.62 7.12
C GLU A 792 -11.70 29.65 6.87
N THR A 793 -10.59 30.14 6.33
CA THR A 793 -9.36 29.35 6.19
C THR A 793 -8.62 29.37 7.53
N LEU A 794 -8.41 28.21 8.12
CA LEU A 794 -7.91 28.13 9.50
C LEU A 794 -6.44 28.60 9.64
N TYR A 795 -5.59 28.25 8.68
CA TYR A 795 -4.17 28.61 8.68
C TYR A 795 -3.75 29.17 7.32
N SER A 796 -2.80 30.10 7.31
CA SER A 796 -2.26 30.71 6.09
C SER A 796 -0.83 31.20 6.32
N GLY A 797 -0.03 31.22 5.26
CA GLY A 797 1.33 31.74 5.29
C GLY A 797 1.40 33.25 5.57
N GLU A 798 2.62 33.80 5.71
CA GLU A 798 2.84 35.20 6.13
C GLU A 798 2.11 36.24 5.26
N MET A 799 2.01 35.99 3.95
CA MET A 799 1.29 36.87 3.01
C MET A 799 -0.10 36.36 2.66
N ASN A 800 -0.73 35.63 3.59
CA ASN A 800 -2.09 35.08 3.48
C ASN A 800 -2.28 34.16 2.26
N ARG A 801 -1.27 33.36 1.91
CA ARG A 801 -1.34 32.33 0.86
C ARG A 801 -1.37 30.93 1.47
N ALA A 802 -2.05 30.01 0.79
CA ALA A 802 -1.95 28.57 1.03
C ALA A 802 -0.83 27.98 0.18
N ALA A 803 -0.31 26.81 0.55
CA ALA A 803 0.57 26.02 -0.29
C ALA A 803 -0.26 25.29 -1.37
N HIS A 804 -0.16 23.97 -1.47
CA HIS A 804 -0.96 23.13 -2.37
C HIS A 804 -2.31 22.69 -1.78
N GLU A 805 -2.53 22.95 -0.49
CA GLU A 805 -3.74 22.56 0.25
C GLU A 805 -4.11 23.60 1.32
N MET A 806 -5.34 23.54 1.83
CA MET A 806 -5.82 24.42 2.91
C MET A 806 -6.84 23.74 3.81
N ILE A 807 -6.99 24.25 5.03
CA ILE A 807 -8.00 23.80 5.99
C ILE A 807 -9.13 24.82 6.08
N LEU A 808 -10.36 24.35 5.86
CA LEU A 808 -11.58 25.13 6.07
C LEU A 808 -12.18 24.82 7.44
N ASP A 809 -12.35 25.86 8.26
CA ASP A 809 -12.94 25.71 9.59
C ASP A 809 -14.45 25.53 9.51
N CYS A 810 -14.93 24.40 10.01
CA CYS A 810 -16.35 24.05 10.04
C CYS A 810 -16.91 23.97 11.46
N ARG A 811 -16.10 24.27 12.48
CA ARG A 811 -16.45 24.02 13.89
C ARG A 811 -17.59 24.91 14.38
N GLU A 812 -17.71 26.13 13.86
CA GLU A 812 -18.77 27.07 14.24
C GLU A 812 -20.17 26.60 13.80
N PHE A 813 -20.27 25.77 12.75
CA PHE A 813 -21.55 25.28 12.24
C PHE A 813 -22.28 24.35 13.21
N LYS A 814 -21.58 23.86 14.24
CA LYS A 814 -22.19 23.14 15.36
C LYS A 814 -23.25 23.97 16.10
N GLN A 815 -23.16 25.31 16.03
CA GLN A 815 -24.19 26.21 16.55
C GLN A 815 -25.53 26.06 15.81
N ASN A 816 -25.49 25.74 14.51
CA ASN A 816 -26.64 25.38 13.68
C ASN A 816 -26.99 23.88 13.77
N GLY A 817 -26.35 23.12 14.66
CA GLY A 817 -26.50 21.68 14.79
C GLY A 817 -25.82 20.86 13.69
N ILE A 818 -25.03 21.48 12.81
CA ILE A 818 -24.34 20.81 11.70
C ILE A 818 -22.93 20.43 12.11
N GLU A 819 -22.55 19.18 11.85
CA GLU A 819 -21.19 18.68 12.06
C GLU A 819 -20.49 18.50 10.71
N VAL A 820 -19.15 18.43 10.72
CA VAL A 820 -18.36 18.30 9.48
C VAL A 820 -18.72 17.05 8.67
N VAL A 821 -19.15 15.97 9.33
CA VAL A 821 -19.62 14.75 8.66
C VAL A 821 -20.89 14.99 7.84
N ASP A 822 -21.77 15.89 8.26
CA ASP A 822 -22.99 16.21 7.51
C ASP A 822 -22.62 16.89 6.19
N ILE A 823 -21.64 17.79 6.20
CA ILE A 823 -21.09 18.43 4.99
C ILE A 823 -20.46 17.37 4.08
N ALA A 824 -19.66 16.46 4.64
CA ALA A 824 -19.02 15.39 3.89
C ALA A 824 -20.03 14.47 3.19
N LYS A 825 -21.12 14.08 3.89
CA LYS A 825 -22.18 13.26 3.28
C LYS A 825 -23.00 14.06 2.28
N ARG A 826 -23.24 15.34 2.53
CA ARG A 826 -24.01 16.20 1.63
C ARG A 826 -23.30 16.43 0.30
N LEU A 827 -21.97 16.54 0.30
CA LEU A 827 -21.18 16.64 -0.94
C LEU A 827 -21.40 15.47 -1.92
N MET A 828 -21.75 14.28 -1.43
CA MET A 828 -22.10 13.14 -2.28
C MET A 828 -23.30 13.43 -3.17
N ASP A 829 -24.29 14.17 -2.66
CA ASP A 829 -25.48 14.56 -3.43
C ASP A 829 -25.13 15.57 -4.52
N TYR A 830 -24.06 16.34 -4.33
CA TYR A 830 -23.48 17.29 -5.28
C TYR A 830 -22.50 16.62 -6.27
N GLY A 831 -22.31 15.30 -6.18
CA GLY A 831 -21.44 14.54 -7.08
C GLY A 831 -19.96 14.59 -6.72
N PHE A 832 -19.63 14.90 -5.46
CA PHE A 832 -18.24 14.97 -4.98
C PHE A 832 -17.96 13.97 -3.86
N HIS A 833 -16.76 13.40 -3.89
CA HIS A 833 -16.17 12.82 -2.69
C HIS A 833 -15.77 13.95 -1.73
N ALA A 834 -15.96 13.75 -0.43
CA ALA A 834 -15.56 14.74 0.56
C ALA A 834 -14.03 14.96 0.56
N PRO A 835 -13.55 16.18 0.87
CA PRO A 835 -12.15 16.40 1.25
C PRO A 835 -11.76 15.61 2.50
N THR A 836 -10.50 15.72 2.93
CA THR A 836 -10.03 15.03 4.14
C THR A 836 -10.76 15.60 5.36
N VAL A 837 -11.40 14.74 6.17
CA VAL A 837 -12.31 15.14 7.26
C VAL A 837 -11.64 14.95 8.62
N SER A 838 -11.72 15.97 9.48
CA SER A 838 -11.25 15.96 10.89
C SER A 838 -9.76 15.65 11.10
N PHE A 839 -8.93 15.84 10.08
CA PHE A 839 -7.48 15.75 10.15
C PHE A 839 -6.85 16.89 9.32
N PRO A 840 -5.76 17.54 9.81
CA PRO A 840 -5.12 17.35 11.13
C PRO A 840 -5.89 17.98 12.29
N VAL A 841 -6.91 18.80 12.03
CA VAL A 841 -7.73 19.45 13.06
C VAL A 841 -9.12 18.81 13.11
N ALA A 842 -9.57 18.44 14.31
CA ALA A 842 -10.89 17.84 14.49
C ALA A 842 -12.01 18.84 14.14
N GLY A 843 -13.03 18.38 13.40
CA GLY A 843 -14.18 19.19 13.03
C GLY A 843 -13.95 20.12 11.83
N THR A 844 -12.84 19.97 11.08
CA THR A 844 -12.53 20.73 9.86
C THR A 844 -12.49 19.84 8.63
N ILE A 845 -12.41 20.44 7.44
CA ILE A 845 -12.08 19.75 6.18
C ILE A 845 -10.80 20.31 5.60
N MET A 846 -9.96 19.45 5.03
CA MET A 846 -8.71 19.82 4.37
C MET A 846 -8.81 19.51 2.87
N VAL A 847 -8.62 20.54 2.05
CA VAL A 847 -8.90 20.56 0.61
C VAL A 847 -7.58 20.69 -0.16
N GLU A 848 -7.32 19.72 -1.03
CA GLU A 848 -6.19 19.72 -1.96
C GLU A 848 -6.72 19.42 -3.39
N PRO A 849 -6.74 20.40 -4.31
CA PRO A 849 -7.29 20.20 -5.65
C PRO A 849 -6.30 19.59 -6.66
N THR A 850 -4.99 19.65 -6.37
CA THR A 850 -3.91 19.32 -7.32
C THR A 850 -3.89 20.22 -8.56
N GLU A 851 -2.89 20.04 -9.42
CA GLU A 851 -2.73 20.75 -10.68
C GLU A 851 -3.56 20.20 -11.84
N SER A 852 -4.09 18.97 -11.71
CA SER A 852 -4.73 18.25 -12.81
C SER A 852 -6.18 18.67 -13.06
N GLU A 853 -6.79 19.36 -12.10
CA GLU A 853 -8.19 19.73 -12.16
C GLU A 853 -8.42 21.03 -12.93
N SER A 854 -9.40 21.01 -13.83
CA SER A 854 -9.75 22.19 -14.63
C SER A 854 -10.46 23.25 -13.79
N VAL A 855 -10.36 24.52 -14.18
CA VAL A 855 -11.06 25.62 -13.48
C VAL A 855 -12.56 25.39 -13.36
N ALA A 856 -13.19 24.78 -14.37
CA ALA A 856 -14.61 24.44 -14.33
C ALA A 856 -14.96 23.39 -13.25
N GLU A 857 -14.05 22.47 -12.95
CA GLU A 857 -14.22 21.51 -11.84
C GLU A 857 -14.01 22.18 -10.49
N LEU A 858 -13.00 23.05 -10.37
CA LEU A 858 -12.77 23.86 -9.17
C LEU A 858 -14.00 24.74 -8.86
N ASP A 859 -14.58 25.35 -9.89
CA ASP A 859 -15.80 26.15 -9.79
C ASP A 859 -16.99 25.32 -9.31
N ARG A 860 -17.22 24.13 -9.88
CA ARG A 860 -18.29 23.22 -9.43
C ARG A 860 -18.16 22.87 -7.96
N PHE A 861 -16.94 22.56 -7.50
CA PHE A 861 -16.69 22.25 -6.10
C PHE A 861 -16.95 23.47 -5.21
N CYS A 862 -16.48 24.65 -5.61
CA CYS A 862 -16.73 25.90 -4.87
C CYS A 862 -18.23 26.20 -4.78
N ASP A 863 -18.96 26.06 -5.89
CA ASP A 863 -20.40 26.32 -5.96
C ASP A 863 -21.19 25.31 -5.10
N ALA A 864 -20.78 24.04 -5.08
CA ALA A 864 -21.34 23.04 -4.19
C ALA A 864 -21.13 23.42 -2.72
N MET A 865 -19.91 23.80 -2.33
CA MET A 865 -19.60 24.26 -0.98
C MET A 865 -20.37 25.53 -0.59
N ILE A 866 -20.47 26.52 -1.48
CA ILE A 866 -21.25 27.76 -1.25
C ILE A 866 -22.75 27.44 -1.11
N SER A 867 -23.28 26.53 -1.92
CA SER A 867 -24.67 26.06 -1.80
C SER A 867 -24.91 25.35 -0.47
N ILE A 868 -24.01 24.46 -0.06
CA ILE A 868 -24.05 23.81 1.25
C ILE A 868 -23.97 24.85 2.38
N ARG A 869 -23.14 25.89 2.25
CA ARG A 869 -23.06 26.98 3.23
C ARG A 869 -24.38 27.69 3.43
N LYS A 870 -25.18 27.84 2.37
CA LYS A 870 -26.54 28.37 2.43
C LYS A 870 -27.47 27.41 3.18
N GLU A 871 -27.44 26.11 2.87
CA GLU A 871 -28.20 25.10 3.62
C GLU A 871 -27.85 25.12 5.14
N ILE A 872 -26.57 25.29 5.48
CA ILE A 872 -26.12 25.45 6.88
C ILE A 872 -26.73 26.69 7.54
N SER A 873 -26.79 27.82 6.83
CA SER A 873 -27.37 29.06 7.37
C SER A 873 -28.87 28.99 7.61
N GLU A 874 -29.57 28.12 6.87
CA GLU A 874 -31.00 27.88 7.00
C GLU A 874 -31.31 26.82 8.08
N ALA A 875 -30.33 26.00 8.46
CA ALA A 875 -30.47 24.97 9.49
C ALA A 875 -30.46 25.55 10.91
N THR A 876 -31.21 24.89 11.81
CA THR A 876 -31.20 25.17 13.25
C THR A 876 -30.85 23.91 14.04
N LYS A 877 -30.34 24.09 15.26
CA LYS A 877 -29.94 22.97 16.12
C LYS A 877 -31.13 22.08 16.50
N GLU A 878 -32.32 22.65 16.52
CA GLU A 878 -33.57 21.98 16.87
C GLU A 878 -34.14 21.16 15.70
N ASP A 879 -33.81 21.52 14.45
CA ASP A 879 -34.30 20.82 13.26
C ASP A 879 -33.31 19.74 12.80
N ALA A 880 -33.58 18.51 13.23
CA ALA A 880 -32.82 17.33 12.81
C ALA A 880 -33.22 16.79 11.42
N ASN A 881 -34.27 17.31 10.78
CA ASN A 881 -34.83 16.75 9.54
C ASN A 881 -34.64 17.69 8.34
N ASN A 882 -33.39 17.81 7.90
CA ASN A 882 -32.99 18.68 6.79
C ASN A 882 -32.08 17.94 5.79
N PRO A 883 -31.75 18.52 4.62
CA PRO A 883 -30.92 17.83 3.61
C PRO A 883 -29.54 17.40 4.13
N LEU A 884 -28.88 18.20 4.98
CA LEU A 884 -27.55 17.89 5.52
C LEU A 884 -27.56 16.69 6.47
N LYS A 885 -28.55 16.61 7.36
CA LYS A 885 -28.70 15.51 8.33
C LYS A 885 -29.14 14.20 7.68
N ASN A 886 -29.92 14.30 6.60
CA ASN A 886 -30.44 13.14 5.89
C ASN A 886 -29.56 12.68 4.72
N ALA A 887 -28.49 13.41 4.39
CA ALA A 887 -27.55 13.01 3.36
C ALA A 887 -26.77 11.75 3.77
N PRO A 888 -26.40 10.87 2.80
CA PRO A 888 -26.67 11.00 1.36
C PRO A 888 -28.06 10.47 0.94
N HIS A 889 -28.54 10.93 -0.22
CA HIS A 889 -29.84 10.56 -0.77
C HIS A 889 -29.70 9.52 -1.90
N THR A 890 -30.18 8.30 -1.67
CA THR A 890 -30.04 7.17 -2.60
C THR A 890 -31.06 7.23 -3.74
N GLN A 891 -30.77 6.54 -4.84
CA GLN A 891 -31.70 6.42 -5.97
C GLN A 891 -33.06 5.87 -5.51
N GLU A 892 -33.05 4.83 -4.68
CA GLU A 892 -34.25 4.20 -4.12
C GLU A 892 -35.14 5.22 -3.42
N MET A 893 -34.55 6.04 -2.55
CA MET A 893 -35.28 7.07 -1.79
C MET A 893 -35.95 8.10 -2.71
N LEU A 894 -35.26 8.50 -3.79
CA LEU A 894 -35.78 9.45 -4.76
C LEU A 894 -36.92 8.88 -5.62
N THR A 895 -36.93 7.57 -5.84
CA THR A 895 -37.92 6.85 -6.64
C THR A 895 -39.07 6.25 -5.83
N ALA A 896 -39.03 6.32 -4.50
CA ALA A 896 -40.10 5.84 -3.63
C ALA A 896 -41.45 6.52 -3.97
N ASP A 897 -42.56 5.81 -3.76
CA ASP A 897 -43.90 6.36 -4.00
C ASP A 897 -44.22 7.52 -3.04
N GLU A 898 -43.80 7.40 -1.78
CA GLU A 898 -43.98 8.42 -0.74
C GLU A 898 -42.70 9.24 -0.51
N TRP A 899 -42.85 10.52 -0.19
CA TRP A 899 -41.74 11.40 0.17
C TRP A 899 -42.11 12.25 1.38
N ASN A 900 -41.67 11.81 2.55
CA ASN A 900 -42.07 12.35 3.85
C ASN A 900 -41.02 13.32 4.44
N LEU A 901 -40.20 13.93 3.59
CA LEU A 901 -39.16 14.88 3.98
C LEU A 901 -39.61 16.33 3.72
N PRO A 902 -39.23 17.31 4.56
CA PRO A 902 -39.72 18.69 4.47
C PRO A 902 -39.06 19.53 3.37
N TYR A 903 -38.31 18.90 2.48
CA TYR A 903 -37.64 19.48 1.32
C TYR A 903 -37.92 18.62 0.10
N THR A 904 -37.77 19.18 -1.10
CA THR A 904 -38.12 18.49 -2.35
C THR A 904 -37.08 17.44 -2.73
N ARG A 905 -37.51 16.44 -3.52
CA ARG A 905 -36.61 15.49 -4.21
C ARG A 905 -35.54 16.19 -5.05
N LYS A 906 -35.90 17.31 -5.68
CA LYS A 906 -34.94 18.14 -6.44
C LYS A 906 -33.85 18.70 -5.53
N GLN A 907 -34.22 19.28 -4.39
CA GLN A 907 -33.24 19.75 -3.39
C GLN A 907 -32.36 18.61 -2.88
N ALA A 908 -32.92 17.40 -2.70
CA ALA A 908 -32.16 16.24 -2.25
C ALA A 908 -31.08 15.81 -3.26
N ALA A 909 -31.45 15.54 -4.51
CA ALA A 909 -30.57 14.87 -5.48
C ALA A 909 -29.99 15.77 -6.59
N PHE A 910 -30.59 16.93 -6.86
CA PHE A 910 -30.20 17.87 -7.92
C PHE A 910 -30.16 19.32 -7.42
N PRO A 911 -29.39 19.62 -6.35
CA PRO A 911 -29.33 20.96 -5.77
C PRO A 911 -28.75 22.03 -6.71
N LEU A 912 -27.90 21.63 -7.66
CA LEU A 912 -27.33 22.49 -8.71
C LEU A 912 -27.56 21.87 -10.09
N GLU A 913 -27.61 22.71 -11.14
CA GLU A 913 -28.02 22.29 -12.49
C GLU A 913 -27.07 21.28 -13.13
N TYR A 914 -25.75 21.40 -12.90
CA TYR A 914 -24.74 20.53 -13.53
C TYR A 914 -24.91 19.05 -13.15
N ILE A 915 -25.54 18.76 -12.01
CA ILE A 915 -25.69 17.40 -11.47
C ILE A 915 -26.62 16.55 -12.35
N ALA A 916 -27.57 17.18 -13.05
CA ALA A 916 -28.53 16.46 -13.89
C ALA A 916 -27.88 15.82 -15.13
N ASP A 917 -26.73 16.33 -15.58
CA ASP A 917 -26.01 15.82 -16.75
C ASP A 917 -25.28 14.50 -16.44
N ASN A 918 -24.65 14.40 -15.27
CA ASN A 918 -23.85 13.25 -14.86
C ASN A 918 -24.05 12.90 -13.37
N LYS A 919 -25.26 12.47 -12.99
CA LYS A 919 -25.59 12.13 -11.61
C LYS A 919 -24.89 10.84 -11.17
N PHE A 920 -23.99 10.96 -10.20
CA PHE A 920 -23.53 9.82 -9.40
C PHE A 920 -24.51 9.54 -8.25
N TRP A 921 -24.88 8.29 -8.03
CA TRP A 921 -25.81 7.89 -6.97
C TRP A 921 -25.08 7.24 -5.80
N PRO A 922 -25.20 7.78 -4.58
CA PRO A 922 -24.84 7.06 -3.36
C PRO A 922 -25.60 5.73 -3.30
N SER A 923 -24.86 4.66 -3.04
CA SER A 923 -25.38 3.28 -3.18
C SER A 923 -26.14 2.80 -1.94
N VAL A 924 -25.87 3.38 -0.78
CA VAL A 924 -26.52 3.14 0.51
C VAL A 924 -26.73 4.47 1.22
N ARG A 925 -27.60 4.48 2.23
CA ARG A 925 -27.79 5.66 3.09
C ARG A 925 -26.59 5.79 4.04
N ARG A 926 -26.62 6.80 4.91
CA ARG A 926 -25.54 7.05 5.88
C ARG A 926 -25.28 5.79 6.71
N VAL A 927 -24.02 5.33 6.75
CA VAL A 927 -23.66 4.10 7.47
C VAL A 927 -23.64 4.29 9.00
N ASP A 928 -24.01 3.25 9.75
CA ASP A 928 -23.90 3.24 11.22
C ASP A 928 -22.53 2.66 11.64
N ASP A 929 -21.56 3.55 11.89
CA ASP A 929 -20.21 3.17 12.28
C ASP A 929 -20.17 2.42 13.62
N ALA A 930 -21.00 2.84 14.58
CA ALA A 930 -20.98 2.32 15.94
C ALA A 930 -21.66 0.94 16.04
N PHE A 931 -22.68 0.68 15.23
CA PHE A 931 -23.31 -0.63 15.15
C PHE A 931 -22.34 -1.68 14.60
N GLY A 932 -21.63 -1.38 13.50
CA GLY A 932 -20.67 -2.31 12.90
C GLY A 932 -19.53 -2.68 13.83
N ASP A 933 -18.99 -1.72 14.60
CA ASP A 933 -17.92 -2.01 15.56
C ASP A 933 -18.39 -2.86 16.77
N ARG A 934 -19.69 -2.79 17.13
CA ARG A 934 -20.29 -3.64 18.18
C ARG A 934 -20.66 -5.04 17.67
N ASN A 935 -20.98 -5.16 16.37
CA ASN A 935 -21.42 -6.40 15.73
C ASN A 935 -20.45 -6.73 14.59
N LEU A 936 -19.24 -7.10 14.96
CA LEU A 936 -18.14 -7.25 14.02
C LEU A 936 -18.34 -8.50 13.14
N ILE A 937 -18.73 -8.28 11.88
CA ILE A 937 -18.85 -9.33 10.86
C ILE A 937 -17.92 -8.96 9.71
N CYS A 938 -16.90 -9.78 9.47
CA CYS A 938 -15.78 -9.48 8.55
C CYS A 938 -15.64 -10.49 7.40
N SER A 939 -16.68 -11.27 7.13
CA SER A 939 -16.76 -12.13 5.94
C SER A 939 -18.12 -11.99 5.24
N CYS A 940 -18.25 -12.61 4.07
CA CYS A 940 -19.50 -12.71 3.32
C CYS A 940 -20.45 -13.78 3.88
N ASN A 941 -20.04 -14.55 4.88
CA ASN A 941 -20.85 -15.65 5.40
C ASN A 941 -22.13 -15.14 6.08
N PRO A 942 -23.21 -15.95 6.07
CA PRO A 942 -24.47 -15.60 6.71
C PRO A 942 -24.29 -15.25 8.19
N ILE A 943 -25.21 -14.47 8.76
CA ILE A 943 -25.11 -14.06 10.17
C ILE A 943 -25.24 -15.26 11.11
N GLU A 944 -25.94 -16.31 10.67
CA GLU A 944 -26.14 -17.56 11.39
C GLU A 944 -24.81 -18.21 11.78
N ASP A 945 -23.79 -18.15 10.91
CA ASP A 945 -22.45 -18.69 11.17
C ASP A 945 -21.72 -17.97 12.33
N TYR A 946 -22.17 -16.76 12.68
CA TYR A 946 -21.62 -15.95 13.77
C TYR A 946 -22.44 -16.02 15.07
N MET A 947 -23.64 -16.62 15.02
CA MET A 947 -24.54 -16.68 16.17
C MET A 947 -24.27 -17.86 17.12
N ASP A 948 -23.48 -18.85 16.69
CA ASP A 948 -23.19 -20.08 17.46
C ASP A 948 -21.95 -19.99 18.38
N VAL A 949 -21.38 -18.79 18.59
CA VAL A 949 -20.16 -18.60 19.43
C VAL A 949 -20.47 -18.18 20.88
N GLU A 950 -21.74 -18.03 21.25
CA GLU A 950 -22.18 -17.93 22.66
C GLU A 950 -22.84 -19.23 23.11
N ALA A 951 -22.03 -20.24 23.45
CA ALA A 951 -22.46 -21.42 24.23
C ALA A 951 -21.48 -21.72 25.37
#